data_AF-A0A0H1B8Y8-F1
#
_entry.id   AF-A0A0H1B8Y8-F1
#
_cell.length_a   1.000
_cell.length_b   1.000
_cell.length_c   1.000
_cell.angle_alpha   90.00
_cell.angle_beta   90.00
_cell.angle_gamma   90.00
#
_symmetry.space_group_name_H-M   'P 1'
#
loop_
_entity.id
_entity.type
_entity.pdbx_description
1 polymer ?
#
loop_
_entity_poly.entity_id
_entity_poly.type
_entity_poly.pdbx_seq_one_letter_code
_entity_poly.pdbx_strand_id
1 'polypeptide(L)'
;MPLLNAAGDAKSSAGQSNSVRSRRLTDTTAAPSSPASGGVVAYTTQNKDLPSLAPQTAYALNGGAIPPASAPMVGEGGDGNKWYALELEDGTVYQGYSFGAEKSIAGELVFQTGMVGYPESITDPSYRGQILVMTFPLVGNYGVPSREAVDELLGQDMPKYFESSEIHVAGLVVANYCGEDYSHFLAESSLGKWLKEQGVPAMYGVDTRALTKRIRDKGSMLGRMLLQKPDASVETLNGDAPKNGSAAAVVDDEEKSDLWRASFEQIEWVDPHKRNLVNDVSIRKPRLFSPPKASALSHPCGRPIRVMCVDVGMKYNQLRCLLARGVEVLVVPWDYDFPSLAGKEYDGLFLSNGPGNPATLSKTVENIRTAIQDSRTPIFGICLGHQLLARATGASTIKMKFGNRGENIPCTSLISGRCYITSQNHGYAVDSMTLPEGWEELFVNANDGSNEGIRHVSRPFFSVQFHPESAPGPQDTEFLFDVFIDAIKTSVASPSALEKPVSFPGATAEENELANPRVSVKKALILGSGGLSIGQAGEFDYSGSQAIKALKEEGIYTVLINPNIATIQTSKGLADKVYFLPVNADFVRKVIKHERPDAILVTFGGQTALQVGIQLKDEFEELGVRVLGTPIDTIITTEDRELFARSMEAIGEKCAKSASASTVEEAMEVVKDIGFPVIVRAAYALGGLGSGFADDPEQLRELCVKAFAASPQVLIERSMKGWKEIEYEVVRDARDNCITVCNMENFDPLGIHTGDSIVVAPSQTLSDEDYNMLRTTAVNVIRHLGVVGECNIQYALNPFSKEYCIIEVNARLSRSSALASKATGYPLAFVAAKIGLGIPLNEISNSVTKVTCACFEPSLDYVVVKIPRWDLKKFTRVSTQLGSSMKSVGEVMSIGRTFEEAIQKAIRSIDFHNLGFNETNALMSIKAELQTPSDQRLFAIANAMHSGYTVDDIWEFTKIDKWFLRKLKGLSDFGKLLSGYNATTASVSLIRQAKQLGFSDRQLAKFLSSNELAIRRLRVEAGIVPVVKQIDTVAAEFPAFTNYLYLTYNGSENDVDFNDRGVMVLGSGVYRIGSSVEFDWCSVRAIRTVREQGIKTVMVNISQKLFKIPQKLLKVLCCSAYTSLIPGRS
;
A
#
# COMPACT_ATOMS: atom_id res chain seq x y z
N MET A 1 42.20 -49.70 -18.55
CA MET A 1 42.38 -50.78 -19.55
C MET A 1 41.08 -50.94 -20.31
N PRO A 2 41.09 -51.38 -21.59
CA PRO A 2 42.19 -51.44 -22.58
C PRO A 2 42.38 -50.05 -23.28
N LEU A 3 43.51 -49.60 -23.87
CA LEU A 3 44.50 -50.18 -24.84
C LEU A 3 43.92 -50.21 -26.29
N LEU A 4 44.56 -49.78 -27.40
CA LEU A 4 45.86 -49.12 -27.79
C LEU A 4 45.57 -48.19 -29.04
N ASN A 5 46.47 -47.51 -29.77
CA ASN A 5 47.95 -47.43 -29.80
C ASN A 5 48.51 -45.99 -30.06
N ALA A 6 49.41 -45.78 -31.05
CA ALA A 6 50.47 -44.76 -30.99
C ALA A 6 51.20 -44.45 -32.34
N ALA A 7 52.09 -43.43 -32.32
CA ALA A 7 53.09 -42.98 -33.34
C ALA A 7 52.57 -42.31 -34.64
N GLY A 8 53.32 -41.40 -35.31
CA GLY A 8 54.59 -40.73 -34.95
C GLY A 8 55.17 -39.77 -36.02
N ASP A 9 55.77 -38.65 -35.55
CA ASP A 9 56.76 -37.69 -36.13
C ASP A 9 56.98 -37.43 -37.65
N ALA A 10 56.52 -36.26 -38.10
CA ALA A 10 57.30 -35.03 -38.45
C ALA A 10 58.33 -34.92 -39.62
N LYS A 11 58.54 -33.64 -40.06
CA LYS A 11 59.54 -33.04 -41.01
C LYS A 11 59.25 -33.20 -42.52
N SER A 12 59.63 -32.28 -43.43
CA SER A 12 60.15 -30.87 -43.38
C SER A 12 60.03 -30.23 -44.79
N SER A 13 59.80 -28.92 -44.99
CA SER A 13 60.82 -27.82 -45.08
C SER A 13 60.06 -26.51 -45.45
N ALA A 14 60.35 -25.31 -44.90
CA ALA A 14 61.47 -24.37 -45.14
C ALA A 14 61.62 -23.91 -46.62
N GLY A 15 61.69 -22.61 -46.96
CA GLY A 15 61.56 -21.37 -46.17
C GLY A 15 61.96 -20.09 -46.96
N GLN A 16 62.12 -18.95 -46.25
CA GLN A 16 62.64 -17.63 -46.72
C GLN A 16 61.75 -16.76 -47.65
N SER A 17 62.02 -15.45 -47.85
CA SER A 17 61.95 -14.30 -46.90
C SER A 17 62.38 -12.96 -47.56
N ASN A 18 61.92 -11.82 -47.00
CA ASN A 18 62.33 -10.42 -47.33
C ASN A 18 61.77 -9.85 -48.65
N SER A 19 61.60 -8.53 -48.87
CA SER A 19 61.99 -7.33 -48.07
C SER A 19 60.89 -6.22 -48.09
N VAL A 20 61.16 -5.03 -47.50
CA VAL A 20 60.16 -4.04 -47.04
C VAL A 20 60.39 -2.61 -47.61
N ARG A 21 59.31 -1.78 -47.66
CA ARG A 21 59.16 -0.37 -48.16
C ARG A 21 58.93 -0.25 -49.69
N SER A 22 58.11 0.68 -50.20
CA SER A 22 57.73 2.01 -49.66
C SER A 22 56.20 2.32 -49.62
N ARG A 23 55.73 3.52 -50.00
CA ARG A 23 54.39 4.07 -49.64
C ARG A 23 53.52 4.52 -50.84
N ARG A 24 52.21 4.25 -50.69
CA ARG A 24 51.01 5.04 -51.08
C ARG A 24 50.49 5.05 -52.54
N LEU A 25 49.13 5.04 -52.56
CA LEU A 25 48.14 5.62 -53.49
C LEU A 25 47.50 4.75 -54.60
N THR A 26 46.20 5.02 -54.78
CA THR A 26 45.28 4.80 -55.92
C THR A 26 45.00 3.38 -56.46
N ASP A 27 43.97 2.77 -55.86
CA ASP A 27 42.61 2.60 -56.45
C ASP A 27 42.14 1.42 -57.33
N THR A 28 40.83 1.16 -57.15
CA THR A 28 39.84 0.50 -58.05
C THR A 28 40.04 -0.96 -58.52
N THR A 29 39.31 -1.89 -57.87
CA THR A 29 38.15 -2.67 -58.40
C THR A 29 37.98 -4.02 -57.68
N ALA A 30 36.81 -4.68 -57.62
CA ALA A 30 35.43 -4.27 -57.34
C ALA A 30 34.60 -5.57 -57.16
N ALA A 31 33.68 -5.63 -56.18
CA ALA A 31 32.79 -6.78 -55.94
C ALA A 31 31.40 -6.29 -55.47
N PRO A 32 30.31 -7.06 -55.64
CA PRO A 32 28.99 -6.49 -55.93
C PRO A 32 28.22 -5.88 -54.75
N SER A 33 27.27 -5.02 -55.11
CA SER A 33 26.50 -4.13 -54.23
C SER A 33 25.18 -4.70 -53.72
N SER A 34 24.85 -4.44 -52.46
CA SER A 34 23.46 -4.44 -51.96
C SER A 34 22.72 -3.15 -52.37
N PRO A 35 21.40 -3.17 -52.58
CA PRO A 35 20.64 -1.99 -52.97
C PRO A 35 20.49 -0.99 -51.82
N ALA A 36 20.76 0.29 -52.09
CA ALA A 36 20.54 1.40 -51.16
C ALA A 36 19.69 2.49 -51.80
N SER A 37 18.52 2.77 -51.23
CA SER A 37 17.65 3.87 -51.64
C SER A 37 16.86 4.40 -50.44
N GLY A 38 17.52 5.20 -49.61
CA GLY A 38 16.98 5.83 -48.41
C GLY A 38 18.06 6.75 -47.84
N GLY A 39 17.91 8.06 -48.06
CA GLY A 39 19.01 9.01 -47.86
C GLY A 39 19.44 9.15 -46.40
N VAL A 40 20.74 9.06 -46.14
CA VAL A 40 21.32 9.43 -44.85
C VAL A 40 21.25 10.95 -44.70
N VAL A 41 20.23 11.43 -43.98
CA VAL A 41 20.19 12.81 -43.50
C VAL A 41 21.30 12.98 -42.47
N ALA A 42 22.34 13.72 -42.82
CA ALA A 42 23.44 14.03 -41.91
C ALA A 42 22.90 14.91 -40.77
N TYR A 43 22.97 14.42 -39.53
CA TYR A 43 22.72 15.23 -38.34
C TYR A 43 23.86 16.26 -38.19
N THR A 44 23.64 17.47 -38.70
CA THR A 44 24.47 18.63 -38.38
C THR A 44 24.46 18.88 -36.87
N THR A 45 25.62 19.25 -36.33
CA THR A 45 25.91 19.21 -34.88
C THR A 45 25.34 20.41 -34.11
N GLN A 46 24.11 20.83 -34.41
CA GLN A 46 23.46 22.03 -33.85
C GLN A 46 22.51 21.78 -32.68
N ASN A 47 22.11 20.53 -32.39
CA ASN A 47 21.34 20.21 -31.17
C ASN A 47 22.26 20.07 -29.93
N LYS A 48 23.05 21.11 -29.63
CA LYS A 48 23.64 21.28 -28.30
C LYS A 48 22.70 22.04 -27.36
N ASP A 49 21.91 22.95 -27.92
CA ASP A 49 21.08 23.88 -27.17
C ASP A 49 19.60 23.46 -27.22
N LEU A 50 19.33 22.26 -26.69
CA LEU A 50 18.02 22.04 -26.06
C LEU A 50 18.03 22.88 -24.77
N PRO A 51 17.10 23.83 -24.58
CA PRO A 51 17.02 24.57 -23.33
C PRO A 51 16.94 23.61 -22.15
N SER A 52 17.53 24.00 -21.02
CA SER A 52 17.25 23.32 -19.75
C SER A 52 15.77 23.52 -19.43
N LEU A 53 14.94 22.52 -19.78
CA LEU A 53 13.52 22.49 -19.46
C LEU A 53 13.37 22.53 -17.95
N ALA A 54 13.17 23.74 -17.44
CA ALA A 54 13.00 23.99 -16.02
C ALA A 54 11.72 23.29 -15.55
N PRO A 55 11.71 22.62 -14.37
CA PRO A 55 10.48 22.05 -13.85
C PRO A 55 9.45 23.15 -13.55
N GLN A 56 8.20 22.77 -13.25
CA GLN A 56 7.18 23.75 -12.84
C GLN A 56 7.57 24.56 -11.59
N THR A 57 8.52 24.06 -10.79
CA THR A 57 9.15 24.80 -9.68
C THR A 57 9.80 26.12 -10.09
N ALA A 58 10.20 26.30 -11.36
CA ALA A 58 10.74 27.57 -11.86
C ALA A 58 9.67 28.65 -12.08
N TYR A 59 8.38 28.29 -12.21
CA TYR A 59 7.30 29.27 -12.12
C TYR A 59 7.12 29.74 -10.66
N ALA A 60 7.19 28.82 -9.70
CA ALA A 60 7.03 29.13 -8.27
C ALA A 60 8.15 30.03 -7.70
N LEU A 61 9.38 29.90 -8.20
CA LEU A 61 10.50 30.77 -7.82
C LEU A 61 10.31 32.25 -8.23
N ASN A 62 9.43 32.52 -9.19
CA ASN A 62 9.06 33.86 -9.64
C ASN A 62 7.65 34.26 -9.17
N GLY A 63 7.17 33.66 -8.07
CA GLY A 63 5.86 33.96 -7.47
C GLY A 63 4.63 33.49 -8.27
N GLY A 64 4.82 32.67 -9.31
CA GLY A 64 3.74 32.08 -10.08
C GLY A 64 3.08 30.90 -9.36
N ALA A 65 1.76 30.76 -9.49
CA ALA A 65 1.01 29.65 -8.91
C ALA A 65 1.29 28.32 -9.64
N ILE A 66 1.41 27.23 -8.89
CA ILE A 66 1.64 25.88 -9.41
C ILE A 66 0.33 25.36 -10.03
N PRO A 67 0.28 24.98 -11.31
CA PRO A 67 -0.95 24.55 -11.97
C PRO A 67 -1.43 23.15 -11.51
N PRO A 68 -2.69 22.76 -11.77
CA PRO A 68 -3.22 21.47 -11.35
C PRO A 68 -2.40 20.28 -11.89
N ALA A 69 -1.96 19.43 -10.95
CA ALA A 69 -1.16 18.25 -11.18
C ALA A 69 -1.96 17.08 -11.78
N SER A 70 -3.27 16.96 -11.51
CA SER A 70 -4.11 15.89 -12.08
C SER A 70 -4.89 16.33 -13.32
N ALA A 71 -5.42 15.35 -14.06
CA ALA A 71 -6.49 15.58 -15.01
C ALA A 71 -7.74 16.17 -14.30
N PRO A 72 -8.50 17.08 -14.94
CA PRO A 72 -9.86 17.39 -14.52
C PRO A 72 -10.81 16.23 -14.83
N MET A 73 -11.90 16.13 -14.04
CA MET A 73 -12.99 15.19 -14.28
C MET A 73 -13.72 15.47 -15.60
N VAL A 74 -14.34 14.44 -16.17
CA VAL A 74 -15.12 14.51 -17.42
C VAL A 74 -16.57 14.19 -17.09
N GLY A 75 -17.48 15.18 -17.14
CA GLY A 75 -18.90 14.97 -16.90
C GLY A 75 -19.76 16.22 -16.76
N GLU A 76 -19.26 17.27 -16.08
CA GLU A 76 -19.98 18.54 -15.93
C GLU A 76 -19.85 19.39 -17.21
N GLY A 77 -20.96 19.92 -17.71
CA GLY A 77 -21.06 20.57 -19.01
C GLY A 77 -21.37 22.06 -18.94
N GLY A 78 -20.80 22.83 -19.85
CA GLY A 78 -21.07 24.27 -20.00
C GLY A 78 -20.25 25.13 -19.03
N ASP A 79 -20.59 25.08 -17.74
CA ASP A 79 -19.91 25.82 -16.69
C ASP A 79 -18.77 24.98 -16.11
N GLY A 80 -17.53 25.47 -16.24
CA GLY A 80 -16.34 24.70 -15.86
C GLY A 80 -16.07 24.69 -14.35
N ASN A 81 -15.51 23.58 -13.85
CA ASN A 81 -15.04 23.41 -12.47
C ASN A 81 -14.39 24.69 -11.92
N LYS A 82 -14.98 25.34 -10.91
CA LYS A 82 -14.38 26.52 -10.28
C LYS A 82 -13.03 26.17 -9.69
N TRP A 83 -12.08 27.09 -9.82
CA TRP A 83 -10.72 26.88 -9.37
C TRP A 83 -10.56 27.30 -7.91
N TYR A 84 -9.66 26.62 -7.20
CA TYR A 84 -9.13 27.05 -5.91
C TYR A 84 -7.63 27.35 -6.05
N ALA A 85 -7.16 28.37 -5.34
CA ALA A 85 -5.75 28.58 -5.04
C ALA A 85 -5.50 28.32 -3.55
N LEU A 86 -4.76 27.27 -3.23
CA LEU A 86 -4.22 27.04 -1.88
C LEU A 86 -2.92 27.83 -1.73
N GLU A 87 -2.99 28.97 -1.06
CA GLU A 87 -1.82 29.76 -0.67
C GLU A 87 -1.31 29.32 0.71
N LEU A 88 0.01 29.20 0.85
CA LEU A 88 0.70 28.85 2.08
C LEU A 88 1.39 30.08 2.68
N GLU A 89 1.57 30.07 3.99
CA GLU A 89 2.28 31.10 4.76
C GLU A 89 3.70 31.42 4.23
N ASP A 90 4.35 30.45 3.57
CA ASP A 90 5.67 30.63 2.94
C ASP A 90 5.64 31.15 1.49
N GLY A 91 4.49 31.68 1.04
CA GLY A 91 4.28 32.32 -0.27
C GLY A 91 3.97 31.34 -1.41
N THR A 92 3.94 30.04 -1.14
CA THR A 92 3.67 29.02 -2.17
C THR A 92 2.18 28.94 -2.50
N VAL A 93 1.84 28.80 -3.79
CA VAL A 93 0.46 28.69 -4.24
C VAL A 93 0.26 27.44 -5.10
N TYR A 94 -0.72 26.61 -4.76
CA TYR A 94 -1.15 25.46 -5.56
C TYR A 94 -2.57 25.70 -6.11
N GLN A 95 -2.73 25.61 -7.43
CA GLN A 95 -4.04 25.62 -8.08
C GLN A 95 -4.64 24.22 -8.09
N GLY A 96 -5.96 24.14 -7.98
CA GLY A 96 -6.73 22.91 -8.09
C GLY A 96 -8.19 23.17 -8.45
N TYR A 97 -8.94 22.10 -8.67
CA TYR A 97 -10.35 22.14 -9.05
C TYR A 97 -11.23 21.92 -7.82
N SER A 98 -12.30 22.72 -7.67
CA SER A 98 -13.32 22.51 -6.65
C SER A 98 -14.03 21.16 -6.82
N PHE A 99 -14.36 20.52 -5.71
CA PHE A 99 -15.34 19.42 -5.65
C PHE A 99 -16.22 19.44 -4.39
N GLY A 100 -15.81 20.16 -3.33
CA GLY A 100 -16.65 20.42 -2.15
C GLY A 100 -17.51 21.67 -2.31
N ALA A 101 -17.82 22.33 -1.20
CA ALA A 101 -18.52 23.61 -1.19
C ALA A 101 -17.67 24.75 -1.80
N GLU A 102 -18.35 25.79 -2.30
CA GLU A 102 -17.73 26.95 -2.94
C GLU A 102 -17.60 28.11 -1.94
N LYS A 103 -16.56 28.10 -1.12
CA LYS A 103 -16.21 29.21 -0.20
C LYS A 103 -14.72 29.21 0.12
N SER A 104 -14.10 30.39 0.27
CA SER A 104 -12.75 30.48 0.79
C SER A 104 -12.66 30.10 2.28
N ILE A 105 -11.52 29.55 2.71
CA ILE A 105 -11.24 29.20 4.12
C ILE A 105 -9.75 29.29 4.45
N ALA A 106 -9.41 29.59 5.71
CA ALA A 106 -8.05 29.60 6.23
C ALA A 106 -7.93 28.76 7.52
N GLY A 107 -6.76 28.19 7.77
CA GLY A 107 -6.46 27.36 8.94
C GLY A 107 -5.02 26.85 8.98
N GLU A 108 -4.70 25.97 9.92
CA GLU A 108 -3.42 25.24 9.90
C GLU A 108 -3.47 24.13 8.84
N LEU A 109 -2.47 24.07 7.97
CA LEU A 109 -2.34 22.99 6.98
C LEU A 109 -1.64 21.78 7.60
N VAL A 110 -2.27 20.60 7.48
CA VAL A 110 -1.77 19.32 7.99
C VAL A 110 -1.92 18.23 6.92
N PHE A 111 -1.10 17.18 7.00
CA PHE A 111 -1.28 15.97 6.18
C PHE A 111 -1.59 14.76 7.07
N GLN A 112 -2.10 13.69 6.47
CA GLN A 112 -2.14 12.38 7.12
C GLN A 112 -1.71 11.24 6.18
N THR A 113 -1.19 10.14 6.74
CA THR A 113 -0.71 8.97 5.97
C THR A 113 -1.77 7.88 5.73
N GLY A 114 -3.01 8.04 6.21
CA GLY A 114 -4.08 7.07 6.02
C GLY A 114 -4.40 6.78 4.55
N MET A 115 -4.71 5.51 4.24
CA MET A 115 -5.02 5.06 2.86
C MET A 115 -6.50 4.74 2.65
N VAL A 116 -7.24 4.52 3.73
CA VAL A 116 -8.70 4.37 3.73
C VAL A 116 -9.29 5.52 4.56
N GLY A 117 -10.29 5.26 5.40
CA GLY A 117 -10.62 6.15 6.51
C GLY A 117 -11.13 7.56 6.21
N TYR A 118 -11.39 7.97 4.96
CA TYR A 118 -11.69 9.39 4.70
C TYR A 118 -13.01 9.90 5.32
N PRO A 119 -14.13 9.14 5.39
CA PRO A 119 -15.34 9.63 6.08
C PRO A 119 -15.15 9.78 7.60
N GLU A 120 -14.45 8.83 8.21
CA GLU A 120 -14.15 8.80 9.65
C GLU A 120 -13.14 9.92 9.98
N SER A 121 -12.10 10.07 9.16
CA SER A 121 -11.08 11.13 9.28
C SER A 121 -11.68 12.52 9.27
N ILE A 122 -12.54 12.86 8.31
CA ILE A 122 -13.08 14.23 8.21
C ILE A 122 -14.14 14.53 9.29
N THR A 123 -14.61 13.51 10.02
CA THR A 123 -15.51 13.64 11.18
C THR A 123 -14.78 13.47 12.53
N ASP A 124 -13.46 13.35 12.56
CA ASP A 124 -12.66 13.45 13.80
C ASP A 124 -12.60 14.93 14.29
N PRO A 125 -13.11 15.25 15.50
CA PRO A 125 -13.08 16.61 16.05
C PRO A 125 -11.67 17.20 16.21
N SER A 126 -10.63 16.36 16.26
CA SER A 126 -9.24 16.77 16.40
C SER A 126 -8.73 17.62 15.22
N TYR A 127 -9.37 17.51 14.05
CA TYR A 127 -9.09 18.35 12.87
C TYR A 127 -9.78 19.74 12.88
N ARG A 128 -10.47 20.14 13.94
CA ARG A 128 -11.24 21.40 13.97
C ARG A 128 -10.39 22.62 13.60
N GLY A 129 -10.67 23.23 12.46
CA GLY A 129 -9.95 24.42 11.98
C GLY A 129 -8.64 24.13 11.23
N GLN A 130 -8.35 22.87 10.92
CA GLN A 130 -7.23 22.46 10.06
C GLN A 130 -7.70 22.21 8.62
N ILE A 131 -6.82 22.51 7.65
CA ILE A 131 -6.98 22.10 6.25
C ILE A 131 -6.25 20.78 6.07
N LEU A 132 -6.97 19.71 5.69
CA LEU A 132 -6.44 18.34 5.65
C LEU A 132 -5.94 17.97 4.25
N VAL A 133 -4.69 17.54 4.16
CA VAL A 133 -4.08 16.95 2.96
C VAL A 133 -4.08 15.43 3.08
N MET A 134 -4.80 14.74 2.19
CA MET A 134 -4.70 13.28 2.07
C MET A 134 -3.46 12.93 1.22
N THR A 135 -2.55 12.10 1.73
CA THR A 135 -1.39 11.65 0.94
C THR A 135 -1.79 10.64 -0.12
N PHE A 136 -2.64 9.67 0.24
CA PHE A 136 -3.19 8.68 -0.69
C PHE A 136 -3.95 9.38 -1.83
N PRO A 137 -3.64 9.11 -3.11
CA PRO A 137 -4.01 10.03 -4.17
C PRO A 137 -5.43 9.86 -4.70
N LEU A 138 -6.15 8.80 -4.33
CA LEU A 138 -7.45 8.42 -4.92
C LEU A 138 -8.55 8.43 -3.84
N VAL A 139 -9.26 9.56 -3.70
CA VAL A 139 -10.23 9.77 -2.62
C VAL A 139 -11.66 9.83 -3.17
N GLY A 140 -12.65 9.31 -2.44
CA GLY A 140 -14.06 9.25 -2.86
C GLY A 140 -14.47 7.98 -3.62
N ASN A 141 -13.53 7.06 -3.81
CA ASN A 141 -13.65 5.76 -4.48
C ASN A 141 -14.80 4.87 -3.96
N TYR A 142 -14.95 4.75 -2.65
CA TYR A 142 -15.99 3.95 -1.99
C TYR A 142 -17.18 4.77 -1.50
N GLY A 143 -17.28 6.06 -1.87
CA GLY A 143 -18.42 6.93 -1.57
C GLY A 143 -18.51 7.33 -0.09
N VAL A 144 -19.73 7.61 0.37
CA VAL A 144 -20.06 7.99 1.75
C VAL A 144 -21.31 7.21 2.18
N PRO A 145 -21.32 6.61 3.38
CA PRO A 145 -22.48 5.86 3.87
C PRO A 145 -23.68 6.76 4.23
N SER A 146 -24.78 6.14 4.64
CA SER A 146 -25.99 6.86 5.03
C SER A 146 -25.73 7.85 6.18
N ARG A 147 -26.23 9.08 6.02
CA ARG A 147 -26.31 10.08 7.11
C ARG A 147 -27.55 9.89 7.99
N GLU A 148 -28.50 9.04 7.58
CA GLU A 148 -29.75 8.75 8.31
C GLU A 148 -29.67 7.41 9.08
N ALA A 149 -28.60 6.62 8.88
CA ALA A 149 -28.39 5.39 9.63
C ALA A 149 -28.02 5.68 11.10
N VAL A 150 -28.95 5.32 11.98
CA VAL A 150 -28.85 5.49 13.44
C VAL A 150 -28.02 4.38 14.08
N ASP A 151 -27.24 4.74 15.08
CA ASP A 151 -26.46 3.82 15.90
C ASP A 151 -27.32 3.19 17.02
N GLU A 152 -27.45 1.86 16.99
CA GLU A 152 -28.25 1.07 17.94
C GLU A 152 -27.67 1.07 19.37
N LEU A 153 -26.38 1.38 19.53
CA LEU A 153 -25.66 1.43 20.81
C LEU A 153 -25.62 2.85 21.39
N LEU A 154 -25.56 3.88 20.55
CA LEU A 154 -25.50 5.29 20.98
C LEU A 154 -26.89 5.97 21.10
N GLY A 155 -27.91 5.45 20.42
CA GLY A 155 -29.30 5.90 20.54
C GLY A 155 -29.86 6.64 19.33
N GLN A 156 -31.16 6.97 19.40
CA GLN A 156 -32.03 7.29 18.25
C GLN A 156 -31.65 8.51 17.38
N ASP A 157 -30.69 9.32 17.81
CA ASP A 157 -30.26 10.57 17.18
C ASP A 157 -28.76 10.60 16.81
N MET A 158 -28.05 9.47 16.99
CA MET A 158 -26.59 9.38 16.79
C MET A 158 -26.25 8.62 15.50
N PRO A 159 -25.31 9.09 14.66
CA PRO A 159 -24.96 8.44 13.41
C PRO A 159 -24.11 7.16 13.61
N LYS A 160 -24.42 6.13 12.81
CA LYS A 160 -23.79 4.81 12.87
C LYS A 160 -22.38 4.74 12.29
N TYR A 161 -22.08 5.54 11.26
CA TYR A 161 -20.88 5.40 10.42
C TYR A 161 -19.92 6.59 10.47
N PHE A 162 -20.06 7.48 11.45
CA PHE A 162 -19.27 8.70 11.58
C PHE A 162 -18.78 8.89 13.01
N GLU A 163 -17.69 9.65 13.16
CA GLU A 163 -17.05 9.88 14.46
C GLU A 163 -17.50 11.16 15.16
N SER A 164 -18.30 11.97 14.48
CA SER A 164 -19.11 13.03 15.08
C SER A 164 -20.38 13.28 14.25
N SER A 165 -21.17 14.28 14.62
CA SER A 165 -22.35 14.75 13.88
C SER A 165 -22.06 15.72 12.72
N GLU A 166 -20.83 16.20 12.54
CA GLU A 166 -20.47 17.17 11.49
C GLU A 166 -19.07 16.92 10.91
N ILE A 167 -18.80 17.46 9.72
CA ILE A 167 -17.43 17.47 9.16
C ILE A 167 -16.62 18.56 9.89
N HIS A 168 -15.50 18.19 10.52
CA HIS A 168 -14.72 19.11 11.35
C HIS A 168 -13.50 19.75 10.66
N VAL A 169 -12.99 19.15 9.57
CA VAL A 169 -11.93 19.78 8.75
C VAL A 169 -12.42 21.14 8.20
N ALA A 170 -11.56 22.15 8.23
CA ALA A 170 -11.86 23.46 7.66
C ALA A 170 -11.95 23.42 6.12
N GLY A 171 -11.14 22.56 5.50
CA GLY A 171 -11.17 22.24 4.09
C GLY A 171 -10.35 20.98 3.78
N LEU A 172 -10.54 20.40 2.59
CA LEU A 172 -9.93 19.12 2.19
C LEU A 172 -9.13 19.26 0.87
N VAL A 173 -7.92 18.70 0.85
CA VAL A 173 -6.98 18.77 -0.28
C VAL A 173 -6.57 17.36 -0.68
N VAL A 174 -6.80 16.97 -1.94
CA VAL A 174 -6.49 15.64 -2.47
C VAL A 174 -5.75 15.70 -3.81
N ALA A 175 -5.06 14.62 -4.19
CA ALA A 175 -4.39 14.57 -5.49
C ALA A 175 -5.40 14.33 -6.63
N ASN A 176 -6.27 13.33 -6.49
CA ASN A 176 -7.35 13.03 -7.43
C ASN A 176 -8.63 12.73 -6.64
N TYR A 177 -9.71 13.42 -6.98
CA TYR A 177 -11.06 13.05 -6.55
C TYR A 177 -11.60 12.03 -7.54
N CYS A 178 -12.07 10.88 -7.04
CA CYS A 178 -12.50 9.77 -7.89
C CYS A 178 -13.73 10.08 -8.76
N GLY A 179 -14.54 11.06 -8.35
CA GLY A 179 -15.77 11.51 -9.00
C GLY A 179 -17.01 11.29 -8.13
N GLU A 180 -18.16 11.76 -8.63
CA GLU A 180 -19.47 11.51 -8.01
C GLU A 180 -19.90 10.03 -8.07
N ASP A 181 -19.17 9.24 -8.86
CA ASP A 181 -19.39 7.83 -9.15
C ASP A 181 -18.49 6.94 -8.27
N TYR A 182 -19.10 6.27 -7.29
CA TYR A 182 -18.42 5.42 -6.30
C TYR A 182 -18.88 3.95 -6.37
N SER A 183 -18.20 3.06 -5.65
CA SER A 183 -18.57 1.63 -5.57
C SER A 183 -18.35 1.05 -4.18
N HIS A 184 -19.42 1.00 -3.39
CA HIS A 184 -19.49 0.33 -2.10
C HIS A 184 -20.96 0.05 -1.75
N PHE A 185 -21.26 -1.03 -1.04
CA PHE A 185 -22.65 -1.47 -0.82
C PHE A 185 -23.40 -0.67 0.26
N LEU A 186 -22.70 0.03 1.14
CA LEU A 186 -23.29 0.95 2.15
C LEU A 186 -23.40 2.41 1.66
N ALA A 187 -22.87 2.75 0.49
CA ALA A 187 -22.70 4.15 0.09
C ALA A 187 -23.95 4.76 -0.57
N GLU A 188 -24.42 5.88 -0.02
CA GLU A 188 -25.64 6.59 -0.44
C GLU A 188 -25.37 7.97 -1.06
N SER A 189 -24.14 8.47 -0.95
CA SER A 189 -23.70 9.65 -1.68
C SER A 189 -22.22 9.59 -2.05
N SER A 190 -21.82 10.48 -2.96
CA SER A 190 -20.43 10.82 -3.18
C SER A 190 -19.86 11.62 -1.99
N LEU A 191 -18.54 11.76 -1.95
CA LEU A 191 -17.86 12.64 -1.01
C LEU A 191 -18.08 14.13 -1.35
N GLY A 192 -18.02 14.50 -2.63
CA GLY A 192 -18.25 15.87 -3.09
C GLY A 192 -19.64 16.39 -2.73
N LYS A 193 -20.69 15.57 -2.89
CA LYS A 193 -22.05 15.90 -2.45
C LYS A 193 -22.13 16.13 -0.94
N TRP A 194 -21.56 15.26 -0.12
CA TRP A 194 -21.61 15.42 1.35
C TRP A 194 -20.82 16.64 1.84
N LEU A 195 -19.66 16.93 1.22
CA LEU A 195 -18.89 18.16 1.47
C LEU A 195 -19.69 19.43 1.08
N LYS A 196 -20.44 19.39 -0.03
CA LYS A 196 -21.36 20.46 -0.43
C LYS A 196 -22.53 20.61 0.57
N GLU A 197 -23.14 19.50 1.01
CA GLU A 197 -24.21 19.46 2.03
C GLU A 197 -23.78 20.09 3.36
N GLN A 198 -22.55 19.81 3.82
CA GLN A 198 -21.97 20.34 5.06
C GLN A 198 -21.26 21.70 4.88
N GLY A 199 -21.25 22.26 3.66
CA GLY A 199 -20.63 23.56 3.38
C GLY A 199 -19.10 23.57 3.53
N VAL A 200 -18.41 22.43 3.39
CA VAL A 200 -16.96 22.28 3.53
C VAL A 200 -16.26 22.36 2.18
N PRO A 201 -15.32 23.31 1.97
CA PRO A 201 -14.61 23.47 0.72
C PRO A 201 -13.57 22.37 0.52
N ALA A 202 -13.45 21.89 -0.71
CA ALA A 202 -12.49 20.84 -1.06
C ALA A 202 -11.97 21.00 -2.48
N MET A 203 -10.67 20.74 -2.68
CA MET A 203 -10.00 20.84 -3.97
C MET A 203 -9.19 19.58 -4.32
N TYR A 204 -9.21 19.22 -5.60
CA TYR A 204 -8.37 18.15 -6.15
C TYR A 204 -7.39 18.68 -7.20
N GLY A 205 -6.41 17.86 -7.58
CA GLY A 205 -5.36 18.24 -8.52
C GLY A 205 -4.14 18.88 -7.87
N VAL A 206 -3.97 18.82 -6.55
CA VAL A 206 -2.76 19.29 -5.87
C VAL A 206 -1.71 18.16 -5.84
N ASP A 207 -0.42 18.47 -6.02
CA ASP A 207 0.63 17.47 -5.77
C ASP A 207 0.83 17.28 -4.26
N THR A 208 -0.05 16.47 -3.65
CA THR A 208 -0.08 16.20 -2.20
C THR A 208 1.24 15.65 -1.65
N ARG A 209 2.04 14.99 -2.50
CA ARG A 209 3.38 14.50 -2.15
C ARG A 209 4.39 15.65 -2.01
N ALA A 210 4.39 16.58 -2.95
CA ALA A 210 5.20 17.80 -2.85
C ALA A 210 4.79 18.65 -1.64
N LEU A 211 3.49 18.76 -1.39
CA LEU A 211 2.92 19.47 -0.24
C LEU A 211 3.31 18.81 1.09
N THR A 212 3.24 17.48 1.18
CA THR A 212 3.63 16.70 2.37
C THR A 212 5.12 16.83 2.67
N LYS A 213 6.00 16.71 1.65
CA LYS A 213 7.43 17.02 1.80
C LYS A 213 7.65 18.42 2.37
N ARG A 214 6.89 19.41 1.90
CA ARG A 214 7.00 20.80 2.35
C ARG A 214 6.56 20.98 3.81
N ILE A 215 5.45 20.38 4.23
CA ILE A 215 4.98 20.38 5.62
C ILE A 215 5.97 19.64 6.53
N ARG A 216 6.52 18.49 6.10
CA ARG A 216 7.59 17.79 6.84
C ARG A 216 8.84 18.66 7.01
N ASP A 217 9.27 19.34 5.95
CA ASP A 217 10.55 20.06 5.92
C ASP A 217 10.48 21.44 6.59
N LYS A 218 9.35 22.14 6.50
CA LYS A 218 9.12 23.45 7.16
C LYS A 218 8.45 23.33 8.53
N GLY A 219 7.58 22.34 8.70
CA GLY A 219 6.62 22.22 9.79
C GLY A 219 5.18 22.48 9.34
N SER A 220 4.21 22.23 10.22
CA SER A 220 2.84 22.71 10.02
C SER A 220 2.83 24.24 9.97
N MET A 221 2.08 24.79 9.02
CA MET A 221 2.06 26.22 8.66
C MET A 221 0.62 26.64 8.36
N LEU A 222 0.36 27.95 8.29
CA LEU A 222 -0.96 28.41 7.86
C LEU A 222 -1.17 28.20 6.35
N GLY A 223 -2.40 27.84 5.98
CA GLY A 223 -2.87 27.73 4.60
C GLY A 223 -4.21 28.45 4.44
N ARG A 224 -4.45 29.00 3.24
CA ARG A 224 -5.76 29.52 2.85
C ARG A 224 -6.16 29.02 1.46
N MET A 225 -7.31 28.36 1.37
CA MET A 225 -7.94 27.97 0.11
C MET A 225 -8.81 29.13 -0.35
N LEU A 226 -8.47 29.71 -1.50
CA LEU A 226 -9.10 30.90 -2.06
C LEU A 226 -9.91 30.51 -3.29
N LEU A 227 -11.22 30.82 -3.31
CA LEU A 227 -12.13 30.51 -4.41
C LEU A 227 -11.93 31.49 -5.59
N GLN A 228 -12.04 31.01 -6.83
CA GLN A 228 -12.03 31.84 -8.04
C GLN A 228 -13.22 32.81 -8.05
N LYS A 229 -12.95 34.10 -8.34
CA LYS A 229 -13.99 35.13 -8.48
C LYS A 229 -14.84 34.86 -9.74
N PRO A 230 -16.17 35.12 -9.73
CA PRO A 230 -17.05 34.84 -10.87
C PRO A 230 -16.59 35.45 -12.21
N ASP A 231 -16.00 36.65 -12.19
CA ASP A 231 -15.60 37.38 -13.40
C ASP A 231 -14.19 37.02 -13.91
N ALA A 232 -13.48 36.09 -13.26
CA ALA A 232 -12.09 35.76 -13.59
C ALA A 232 -11.98 34.67 -14.67
N SER A 233 -11.38 34.99 -15.83
CA SER A 233 -11.23 34.04 -16.93
C SER A 233 -10.14 32.99 -16.65
N VAL A 234 -10.32 31.77 -17.18
CA VAL A 234 -9.36 30.67 -17.03
C VAL A 234 -8.05 30.92 -17.77
N GLU A 235 -8.06 31.74 -18.82
CA GLU A 235 -6.83 32.12 -19.55
C GLU A 235 -5.91 32.97 -18.66
N THR A 236 -6.46 33.92 -17.87
CA THR A 236 -5.71 34.70 -16.90
C THR A 236 -5.09 33.87 -15.75
N LEU A 237 -5.55 32.65 -15.49
CA LEU A 237 -5.05 31.82 -14.39
C LEU A 237 -3.69 31.15 -14.65
N ASN A 238 -3.28 30.99 -15.91
CA ASN A 238 -2.10 30.20 -16.28
C ASN A 238 -0.87 31.06 -16.63
N GLY A 239 -0.98 32.39 -16.62
CA GLY A 239 0.08 33.32 -17.03
C GLY A 239 0.35 33.37 -18.54
N ASP A 240 -0.46 32.70 -19.36
CA ASP A 240 -0.44 32.84 -20.81
C ASP A 240 -0.95 34.24 -21.20
N ALA A 241 -0.05 35.10 -21.71
CA ALA A 241 -0.41 36.44 -22.14
C ALA A 241 -1.45 36.40 -23.29
N PRO A 242 -2.47 37.27 -23.28
CA PRO A 242 -3.55 37.24 -24.27
C PRO A 242 -3.01 37.49 -25.69
N LYS A 243 -3.37 36.62 -26.63
CA LYS A 243 -2.86 36.64 -28.02
C LYS A 243 -3.37 37.81 -28.89
N ASN A 244 -4.06 38.78 -28.30
CA ASN A 244 -4.55 39.96 -28.98
C ASN A 244 -3.46 41.04 -28.98
N GLY A 245 -2.92 41.34 -30.17
CA GLY A 245 -1.76 42.20 -30.32
C GLY A 245 -2.00 43.66 -29.94
N SER A 246 -1.64 44.02 -28.71
CA SER A 246 -1.20 45.36 -28.31
C SER A 246 0.28 45.30 -27.87
N ALA A 247 0.96 46.44 -27.81
CA ALA A 247 2.41 46.47 -27.66
C ALA A 247 2.87 45.90 -26.31
N ALA A 248 3.93 45.08 -26.34
CA ALA A 248 4.53 44.50 -25.14
C ALA A 248 5.17 45.60 -24.27
N ALA A 249 4.46 46.01 -23.22
CA ALA A 249 5.07 46.74 -22.11
C ALA A 249 6.02 45.80 -21.37
N VAL A 250 7.20 46.30 -20.99
CA VAL A 250 8.09 45.59 -20.07
C VAL A 250 7.52 45.79 -18.67
N VAL A 251 6.89 44.75 -18.14
CA VAL A 251 6.34 44.68 -16.79
C VAL A 251 7.39 44.06 -15.88
N ASP A 252 7.72 44.75 -14.78
CA ASP A 252 8.70 44.32 -13.78
C ASP A 252 8.30 42.98 -13.13
N ASP A 253 9.29 42.22 -12.65
CA ASP A 253 9.04 40.88 -12.13
C ASP A 253 8.25 40.86 -10.81
N GLU A 254 8.19 41.97 -10.05
CA GLU A 254 7.32 42.09 -8.87
C GLU A 254 5.83 42.18 -9.21
N GLU A 255 5.44 42.79 -10.35
CA GLU A 255 4.01 42.84 -10.74
C GLU A 255 3.47 41.48 -11.22
N LYS A 256 4.33 40.51 -11.53
CA LYS A 256 3.92 39.18 -12.00
C LYS A 256 3.43 38.26 -10.88
N SER A 257 3.95 38.40 -9.66
CA SER A 257 3.61 37.52 -8.54
C SER A 257 2.18 37.71 -8.00
N ASP A 258 1.55 38.86 -8.27
CA ASP A 258 0.19 39.17 -7.78
C ASP A 258 -0.91 39.00 -8.84
N LEU A 259 -0.57 38.70 -10.11
CA LEU A 259 -1.55 38.50 -11.19
C LEU A 259 -2.60 37.44 -10.87
N TRP A 260 -2.21 36.35 -10.18
CA TRP A 260 -3.14 35.31 -9.77
C TRP A 260 -4.10 35.82 -8.68
N ARG A 261 -3.63 36.63 -7.71
CA ARG A 261 -4.47 37.17 -6.60
C ARG A 261 -5.67 37.96 -7.11
N ALA A 262 -5.50 38.66 -8.22
CA ALA A 262 -6.59 39.40 -8.87
C ALA A 262 -7.78 38.47 -9.21
N SER A 263 -7.52 37.20 -9.54
CA SER A 263 -8.52 36.21 -9.97
C SER A 263 -9.22 35.44 -8.83
N PHE A 264 -8.67 35.44 -7.61
CA PHE A 264 -9.22 34.68 -6.47
C PHE A 264 -9.68 35.62 -5.34
N GLU A 265 -10.66 35.19 -4.55
CA GLU A 265 -11.03 35.81 -3.27
C GLU A 265 -9.80 36.02 -2.38
N GLN A 266 -9.87 36.98 -1.44
CA GLN A 266 -8.80 37.25 -0.47
C GLN A 266 -9.42 37.28 0.92
N ILE A 267 -8.86 36.52 1.85
CA ILE A 267 -9.31 36.40 3.24
C ILE A 267 -8.12 36.44 4.19
N GLU A 268 -8.33 36.87 5.43
CA GLU A 268 -7.28 36.95 6.44
C GLU A 268 -6.71 35.57 6.83
N TRP A 269 -5.46 35.57 7.29
CA TRP A 269 -4.82 34.38 7.85
C TRP A 269 -5.40 34.03 9.22
N VAL A 270 -5.78 32.77 9.42
CA VAL A 270 -6.38 32.28 10.67
C VAL A 270 -5.51 31.19 11.27
N ASP A 271 -4.91 31.48 12.43
CA ASP A 271 -4.27 30.47 13.27
C ASP A 271 -5.31 29.91 14.27
N PRO A 272 -5.71 28.63 14.14
CA PRO A 272 -6.73 28.03 14.99
C PRO A 272 -6.22 27.78 16.44
N HIS A 273 -4.91 27.72 16.69
CA HIS A 273 -4.35 27.37 18.00
C HIS A 273 -4.30 28.54 18.99
N LYS A 274 -4.58 29.76 18.54
CA LYS A 274 -4.72 30.96 19.38
C LYS A 274 -6.03 31.01 20.18
N ARG A 275 -6.99 30.12 19.89
CA ARG A 275 -8.29 30.02 20.58
C ARG A 275 -8.50 28.63 21.15
N ASN A 276 -9.38 28.52 22.16
CA ASN A 276 -9.79 27.22 22.68
C ASN A 276 -10.71 26.51 21.67
N LEU A 277 -10.15 25.63 20.85
CA LEU A 277 -10.88 24.86 19.83
C LEU A 277 -11.83 23.82 20.45
N VAL A 278 -11.53 23.30 21.64
CA VAL A 278 -12.42 22.40 22.38
C VAL A 278 -13.78 23.04 22.64
N ASN A 279 -13.80 24.36 22.88
CA ASN A 279 -15.05 25.10 23.07
C ASN A 279 -15.91 25.20 21.78
N ASP A 280 -15.42 24.82 20.60
CA ASP A 280 -16.27 24.63 19.40
C ASP A 280 -16.99 23.28 19.44
N VAL A 281 -16.27 22.21 19.76
CA VAL A 281 -16.69 20.81 19.52
C VAL A 281 -17.33 20.14 20.73
N SER A 282 -16.95 20.54 21.94
CA SER A 282 -17.42 19.95 23.19
C SER A 282 -18.93 20.16 23.42
N ILE A 283 -19.60 19.11 23.90
CA ILE A 283 -21.03 19.07 24.20
C ILE A 283 -21.46 20.20 25.15
N ARG A 284 -22.66 20.74 24.93
CA ARG A 284 -23.15 21.94 25.65
C ARG A 284 -23.86 21.65 26.97
N LYS A 285 -24.21 20.38 27.22
CA LYS A 285 -24.90 19.91 28.42
C LYS A 285 -24.50 18.44 28.67
N PRO A 286 -24.46 17.97 29.93
CA PRO A 286 -24.27 16.55 30.22
C PRO A 286 -25.28 15.65 29.50
N ARG A 287 -24.80 14.54 28.93
CA ARG A 287 -25.63 13.52 28.26
C ARG A 287 -25.25 12.13 28.79
N LEU A 288 -26.26 11.37 29.20
CA LEU A 288 -26.11 10.00 29.69
C LEU A 288 -26.39 9.01 28.55
N PHE A 289 -25.51 8.03 28.39
CA PHE A 289 -25.66 6.89 27.47
C PHE A 289 -25.61 5.61 28.31
N SER A 290 -26.62 4.76 28.21
CA SER A 290 -26.71 3.50 28.98
C SER A 290 -26.45 2.29 28.05
N PRO A 291 -25.71 1.28 28.50
CA PRO A 291 -25.34 0.12 27.68
C PRO A 291 -26.53 -0.85 27.48
N PRO A 292 -26.41 -1.82 26.57
CA PRO A 292 -27.42 -2.87 26.40
C PRO A 292 -27.66 -3.62 27.72
N LYS A 293 -28.94 -3.81 28.08
CA LYS A 293 -29.33 -4.42 29.38
C LYS A 293 -28.77 -5.82 29.63
N ALA A 294 -28.32 -6.52 28.59
CA ALA A 294 -27.72 -7.85 28.68
C ALA A 294 -26.23 -7.82 29.07
N SER A 295 -25.51 -6.72 28.82
CA SER A 295 -24.08 -6.55 29.17
C SER A 295 -23.84 -5.55 30.32
N ALA A 296 -24.87 -4.80 30.73
CA ALA A 296 -24.80 -3.77 31.76
C ALA A 296 -24.19 -4.27 33.10
N LEU A 297 -23.09 -3.64 33.51
CA LEU A 297 -22.37 -3.91 34.76
C LEU A 297 -23.02 -3.16 35.94
N SER A 298 -23.19 -3.84 37.07
CA SER A 298 -23.80 -3.28 38.29
C SER A 298 -22.76 -2.92 39.35
N HIS A 299 -22.87 -1.71 39.91
CA HIS A 299 -22.14 -1.28 41.09
C HIS A 299 -22.77 -1.93 42.36
N PRO A 300 -22.01 -2.23 43.44
CA PRO A 300 -22.53 -2.90 44.65
C PRO A 300 -23.70 -2.21 45.37
N CYS A 301 -23.99 -0.93 45.10
CA CYS A 301 -25.17 -0.23 45.62
C CYS A 301 -26.41 -0.28 44.70
N GLY A 302 -26.36 -1.05 43.59
CA GLY A 302 -27.51 -1.32 42.71
C GLY A 302 -27.71 -0.36 41.54
N ARG A 303 -26.89 0.69 41.39
CA ARG A 303 -26.82 1.47 40.13
C ARG A 303 -25.89 0.81 39.11
N PRO A 304 -25.93 1.17 37.81
CA PRO A 304 -24.90 0.79 36.86
C PRO A 304 -23.50 1.27 37.30
N ILE A 305 -22.45 0.56 36.89
CA ILE A 305 -21.08 1.12 36.88
C ILE A 305 -21.06 2.25 35.85
N ARG A 306 -20.56 3.43 36.23
CA ARG A 306 -20.59 4.63 35.40
C ARG A 306 -19.22 5.25 35.21
N VAL A 307 -18.89 5.54 33.95
CA VAL A 307 -17.74 6.35 33.53
C VAL A 307 -18.20 7.81 33.34
N MET A 308 -17.47 8.74 33.94
CA MET A 308 -17.57 10.16 33.63
C MET A 308 -16.62 10.46 32.48
N CYS A 309 -17.14 10.88 31.33
CA CYS A 309 -16.35 11.23 30.16
C CYS A 309 -16.30 12.74 29.98
N VAL A 310 -15.12 13.35 30.13
CA VAL A 310 -14.90 14.76 29.83
C VAL A 310 -14.68 14.88 28.33
N ASP A 311 -15.69 15.41 27.63
CA ASP A 311 -15.63 15.65 26.19
C ASP A 311 -14.80 16.90 25.92
N VAL A 312 -13.58 16.68 25.44
CA VAL A 312 -12.69 17.72 24.92
C VAL A 312 -12.61 17.72 23.38
N GLY A 313 -13.54 17.05 22.70
CA GLY A 313 -13.53 16.77 21.25
C GLY A 313 -13.71 15.29 20.95
N MET A 314 -14.63 14.63 21.65
CA MET A 314 -14.78 13.19 21.70
C MET A 314 -15.24 12.57 20.37
N LYS A 315 -14.46 11.59 19.88
CA LYS A 315 -14.86 10.67 18.81
C LYS A 315 -15.88 9.65 19.27
N TYR A 316 -16.93 9.42 18.47
CA TYR A 316 -18.04 8.53 18.84
C TYR A 316 -17.63 7.07 19.05
N ASN A 317 -16.57 6.55 18.42
CA ASN A 317 -16.14 5.18 18.69
C ASN A 317 -15.63 4.98 20.14
N GLN A 318 -15.14 6.01 20.81
CA GLN A 318 -14.82 5.93 22.25
C GLN A 318 -16.08 5.64 23.09
N LEU A 319 -17.26 6.15 22.70
CA LEU A 319 -18.53 5.78 23.33
C LEU A 319 -18.90 4.32 23.02
N ARG A 320 -18.75 3.89 21.76
CA ARG A 320 -19.04 2.50 21.35
C ARG A 320 -18.17 1.50 22.14
N CYS A 321 -16.86 1.73 22.23
CA CYS A 321 -15.93 0.88 22.97
C CYS A 321 -16.26 0.79 24.48
N LEU A 322 -16.71 1.89 25.10
CA LEU A 322 -17.13 1.90 26.52
C LEU A 322 -18.49 1.21 26.74
N LEU A 323 -19.50 1.54 25.93
CA LEU A 323 -20.86 1.01 26.09
C LEU A 323 -20.94 -0.49 25.75
N ALA A 324 -20.14 -0.97 24.78
CA ALA A 324 -20.01 -2.40 24.49
C ALA A 324 -19.50 -3.20 25.71
N ARG A 325 -18.63 -2.59 26.52
CA ARG A 325 -18.08 -3.16 27.77
C ARG A 325 -19.01 -3.03 28.97
N GLY A 326 -20.25 -2.58 28.77
CA GLY A 326 -21.31 -2.66 29.76
C GLY A 326 -21.30 -1.57 30.83
N VAL A 327 -20.51 -0.50 30.68
CA VAL A 327 -20.60 0.67 31.57
C VAL A 327 -21.58 1.71 31.03
N GLU A 328 -22.23 2.44 31.93
CA GLU A 328 -22.96 3.66 31.60
C GLU A 328 -21.98 4.83 31.44
N VAL A 329 -22.17 5.68 30.43
CA VAL A 329 -21.26 6.80 30.14
C VAL A 329 -22.00 8.12 30.30
N LEU A 330 -21.54 8.96 31.22
CA LEU A 330 -22.00 10.34 31.37
C LEU A 330 -20.97 11.26 30.70
N VAL A 331 -21.30 11.74 29.50
CA VAL A 331 -20.49 12.69 28.75
C VAL A 331 -20.78 14.10 29.28
N VAL A 332 -19.74 14.87 29.63
CA VAL A 332 -19.85 16.22 30.18
C VAL A 332 -19.00 17.24 29.42
N PRO A 333 -19.39 18.54 29.41
CA PRO A 333 -18.59 19.60 28.80
C PRO A 333 -17.16 19.66 29.33
N TRP A 334 -16.24 20.17 28.50
CA TRP A 334 -14.81 20.31 28.79
C TRP A 334 -14.46 21.04 30.09
N ASP A 335 -15.37 21.90 30.58
CA ASP A 335 -15.19 22.75 31.75
C ASP A 335 -16.08 22.38 32.95
N TYR A 336 -16.66 21.17 32.93
CA TYR A 336 -17.55 20.67 33.97
C TYR A 336 -16.83 20.34 35.29
N ASP A 337 -17.49 20.58 36.43
CA ASP A 337 -16.99 20.21 37.78
C ASP A 337 -17.25 18.73 38.06
N PHE A 338 -16.45 17.85 37.44
CA PHE A 338 -16.45 16.42 37.75
C PHE A 338 -15.79 16.05 39.11
N PRO A 339 -14.76 16.74 39.65
CA PRO A 339 -14.09 16.27 40.88
C PRO A 339 -15.02 16.20 42.11
N SER A 340 -15.97 17.13 42.24
CA SER A 340 -16.92 17.14 43.36
C SER A 340 -17.84 15.92 43.41
N LEU A 341 -18.02 15.22 42.27
CA LEU A 341 -18.88 14.04 42.10
C LEU A 341 -18.11 12.70 42.17
N ALA A 342 -16.78 12.74 42.21
CA ALA A 342 -15.91 11.56 42.13
C ALA A 342 -16.18 10.55 43.25
N GLY A 343 -16.34 9.26 42.89
CA GLY A 343 -16.64 8.17 43.82
C GLY A 343 -18.06 8.19 44.41
N LYS A 344 -18.93 9.12 43.97
CA LYS A 344 -20.34 9.20 44.36
C LYS A 344 -21.23 8.83 43.16
N GLU A 345 -21.11 9.61 42.09
CA GLU A 345 -21.98 9.51 40.91
C GLU A 345 -21.33 8.79 39.72
N TYR A 346 -20.02 8.57 39.78
CA TYR A 346 -19.23 7.81 38.81
C TYR A 346 -18.06 7.06 39.47
N ASP A 347 -17.57 6.03 38.78
CA ASP A 347 -16.58 5.06 39.26
C ASP A 347 -15.23 5.14 38.53
N GLY A 348 -15.20 5.73 37.33
CA GLY A 348 -13.99 5.99 36.54
C GLY A 348 -14.09 7.32 35.78
N LEU A 349 -12.96 8.01 35.63
CA LEU A 349 -12.83 9.26 34.86
C LEU A 349 -12.13 8.98 33.53
N PHE A 350 -12.75 9.42 32.43
CA PHE A 350 -12.23 9.28 31.08
C PHE A 350 -12.07 10.68 30.44
N LEU A 351 -10.95 10.90 29.76
CA LEU A 351 -10.61 12.17 29.10
C LEU A 351 -10.45 11.91 27.60
N SER A 352 -11.32 12.46 26.76
CA SER A 352 -11.34 12.16 25.33
C SER A 352 -10.15 12.73 24.55
N ASN A 353 -10.04 12.34 23.29
CA ASN A 353 -9.28 13.08 22.28
C ASN A 353 -9.87 14.50 22.06
N GLY A 354 -9.18 15.32 21.27
CA GLY A 354 -9.73 16.61 20.81
C GLY A 354 -8.72 17.56 20.16
N PRO A 355 -9.19 18.71 19.64
CA PRO A 355 -8.39 19.65 18.86
C PRO A 355 -7.64 20.69 19.71
N GLY A 356 -6.50 21.13 19.17
CA GLY A 356 -5.87 22.39 19.55
C GLY A 356 -4.72 22.29 20.55
N ASN A 357 -4.46 23.41 21.22
CA ASN A 357 -3.32 23.56 22.12
C ASN A 357 -3.73 23.24 23.57
N PRO A 358 -3.18 22.19 24.22
CA PRO A 358 -3.48 21.82 25.61
C PRO A 358 -3.15 22.93 26.62
N ALA A 359 -2.33 23.92 26.25
CA ALA A 359 -2.07 25.11 27.06
C ALA A 359 -3.34 25.92 27.37
N THR A 360 -4.32 25.96 26.45
CA THR A 360 -5.52 26.82 26.55
C THR A 360 -6.57 26.33 27.54
N LEU A 361 -6.44 25.10 28.05
CA LEU A 361 -7.47 24.37 28.81
C LEU A 361 -7.21 24.39 30.33
N SER A 362 -6.82 25.56 30.87
CA SER A 362 -6.40 25.73 32.27
C SER A 362 -7.44 25.23 33.28
N LYS A 363 -8.74 25.51 33.05
CA LYS A 363 -9.83 25.07 33.93
C LYS A 363 -9.97 23.54 33.96
N THR A 364 -9.89 22.86 32.82
CA THR A 364 -9.93 21.39 32.75
C THR A 364 -8.71 20.79 33.46
N VAL A 365 -7.52 21.35 33.25
CA VAL A 365 -6.28 20.91 33.90
C VAL A 365 -6.37 21.04 35.44
N GLU A 366 -7.01 22.07 35.97
CA GLU A 366 -7.22 22.22 37.42
C GLU A 366 -8.23 21.19 37.97
N ASN A 367 -9.30 20.91 37.23
CA ASN A 367 -10.26 19.86 37.60
C ASN A 367 -9.59 18.47 37.57
N ILE A 368 -8.78 18.16 36.56
CA ILE A 368 -8.01 16.90 36.49
C ILE A 368 -7.00 16.83 37.65
N ARG A 369 -6.30 17.92 37.96
CA ARG A 369 -5.37 18.01 39.11
C ARG A 369 -6.06 17.69 40.42
N THR A 370 -7.24 18.26 40.64
CA THR A 370 -8.09 17.96 41.80
C THR A 370 -8.46 16.47 41.84
N ALA A 371 -8.85 15.87 40.71
CA ALA A 371 -9.19 14.45 40.64
C ALA A 371 -8.00 13.51 40.91
N ILE A 372 -6.79 13.85 40.45
CA ILE A 372 -5.54 13.13 40.77
C ILE A 372 -5.26 13.17 42.27
N GLN A 373 -5.41 14.35 42.90
CA GLN A 373 -5.16 14.55 44.34
C GLN A 373 -6.19 13.82 45.21
N ASP A 374 -7.49 13.88 44.84
CA ASP A 374 -8.57 13.18 45.55
C ASP A 374 -8.51 11.65 45.36
N SER A 375 -7.94 11.17 44.24
CA SER A 375 -7.64 9.76 43.95
C SER A 375 -8.80 8.76 44.14
N ARG A 376 -10.06 9.19 43.97
CA ARG A 376 -11.26 8.36 44.27
C ARG A 376 -11.67 7.36 43.19
N THR A 377 -11.14 7.49 41.97
CA THR A 377 -11.55 6.71 40.79
C THR A 377 -10.34 6.52 39.87
N PRO A 378 -10.23 5.39 39.13
CA PRO A 378 -9.28 5.27 38.02
C PRO A 378 -9.44 6.38 36.98
N ILE A 379 -8.35 6.70 36.29
CA ILE A 379 -8.31 7.76 35.26
C ILE A 379 -7.67 7.20 33.99
N PHE A 380 -8.35 7.37 32.86
CA PHE A 380 -7.82 7.09 31.52
C PHE A 380 -7.94 8.32 30.62
N GLY A 381 -6.93 8.61 29.81
CA GLY A 381 -6.95 9.72 28.84
C GLY A 381 -6.40 9.33 27.46
N ILE A 382 -7.01 9.88 26.41
CA ILE A 382 -6.66 9.62 25.01
C ILE A 382 -6.26 10.92 24.32
N CYS A 383 -5.15 10.94 23.57
CA CYS A 383 -4.68 12.06 22.75
C CYS A 383 -4.62 13.41 23.53
N LEU A 384 -5.57 14.33 23.31
CA LEU A 384 -5.64 15.57 24.08
C LEU A 384 -5.88 15.31 25.58
N GLY A 385 -6.71 14.33 25.94
CA GLY A 385 -6.91 13.88 27.31
C GLY A 385 -5.62 13.33 27.96
N HIS A 386 -4.73 12.72 27.18
CA HIS A 386 -3.40 12.33 27.64
C HIS A 386 -2.52 13.55 27.96
N GLN A 387 -2.47 14.53 27.06
CA GLN A 387 -1.73 15.78 27.26
C GLN A 387 -2.27 16.58 28.46
N LEU A 388 -3.59 16.63 28.64
CA LEU A 388 -4.23 17.30 29.76
C LEU A 388 -3.96 16.59 31.09
N LEU A 389 -3.91 15.26 31.11
CA LEU A 389 -3.48 14.49 32.28
C LEU A 389 -2.05 14.83 32.67
N ALA A 390 -1.11 14.85 31.71
CA ALA A 390 0.29 15.21 31.97
C ALA A 390 0.43 16.65 32.49
N ARG A 391 -0.29 17.61 31.89
CA ARG A 391 -0.30 19.01 32.37
C ARG A 391 -0.93 19.18 33.75
N ALA A 392 -1.77 18.24 34.20
CA ALA A 392 -2.33 18.26 35.55
C ALA A 392 -1.28 17.87 36.61
N THR A 393 -0.41 16.90 36.31
CA THR A 393 0.71 16.49 37.20
C THR A 393 1.76 17.59 37.35
N GLY A 394 1.97 18.39 36.31
CA GLY A 394 2.97 19.46 36.23
C GLY A 394 3.90 19.36 35.02
N ALA A 395 3.81 18.27 34.24
CA ALA A 395 4.59 18.11 33.01
C ALA A 395 4.21 19.13 31.93
N SER A 396 5.14 19.36 31.00
CA SER A 396 4.98 20.30 29.90
C SER A 396 4.59 19.61 28.59
N THR A 397 4.13 20.41 27.63
CA THR A 397 3.68 19.95 26.31
C THR A 397 4.27 20.82 25.21
N ILE A 398 4.88 20.19 24.21
CA ILE A 398 5.57 20.85 23.09
C ILE A 398 4.74 20.78 21.81
N LYS A 399 4.79 21.83 20.98
CA LYS A 399 4.27 21.76 19.60
C LYS A 399 5.24 20.92 18.78
N MET A 400 4.76 19.84 18.17
CA MET A 400 5.55 19.01 17.27
C MET A 400 5.75 19.75 15.93
N LYS A 401 6.87 19.48 15.24
CA LYS A 401 7.23 20.19 13.99
C LYS A 401 6.11 20.13 12.96
N PHE A 402 5.61 18.92 12.68
CA PHE A 402 4.39 18.68 11.91
C PHE A 402 3.40 17.82 12.71
N GLY A 403 3.90 16.86 13.50
CA GLY A 403 3.10 16.03 14.42
C GLY A 403 2.50 14.79 13.74
N ASN A 404 2.23 13.78 14.56
CA ASN A 404 1.94 12.43 14.07
C ASN A 404 0.47 12.32 13.61
N ARG A 405 0.28 11.96 12.34
CA ARG A 405 -1.03 11.85 11.68
C ARG A 405 -1.07 10.69 10.70
N GLY A 406 -1.72 9.60 11.09
CA GLY A 406 -1.68 8.38 10.31
C GLY A 406 -2.34 7.19 10.98
N GLU A 407 -2.58 6.15 10.18
CA GLU A 407 -3.13 4.85 10.59
C GLU A 407 -2.01 3.83 10.91
N ASN A 408 -0.74 4.19 10.67
CA ASN A 408 0.38 3.25 10.55
C ASN A 408 1.52 3.45 11.58
N ILE A 409 1.27 4.18 12.66
CA ILE A 409 2.33 4.73 13.53
C ILE A 409 2.66 3.76 14.67
N PRO A 410 3.95 3.38 14.86
CA PRO A 410 4.32 2.32 15.80
C PRO A 410 4.64 2.80 17.21
N CYS A 411 3.92 2.26 18.20
CA CYS A 411 4.12 2.53 19.62
C CYS A 411 4.65 1.28 20.34
N THR A 412 5.84 1.35 20.93
CA THR A 412 6.39 0.27 21.78
C THR A 412 5.95 0.47 23.22
N SER A 413 5.32 -0.54 23.83
CA SER A 413 5.00 -0.54 25.26
C SER A 413 6.26 -0.81 26.08
N LEU A 414 6.53 0.05 27.07
CA LEU A 414 7.68 -0.15 27.95
C LEU A 414 7.47 -1.25 29.00
N ILE A 415 6.24 -1.74 29.16
CA ILE A 415 5.92 -2.84 30.10
C ILE A 415 6.24 -4.20 29.47
N SER A 416 5.74 -4.45 28.26
CA SER A 416 5.85 -5.76 27.59
C SER A 416 6.95 -5.83 26.53
N GLY A 417 7.52 -4.69 26.12
CA GLY A 417 8.46 -4.60 24.99
C GLY A 417 7.80 -4.81 23.61
N ARG A 418 6.49 -5.07 23.57
CA ARG A 418 5.72 -5.27 22.33
C ARG A 418 5.39 -3.92 21.68
N CYS A 419 5.56 -3.86 20.38
CA CYS A 419 5.16 -2.77 19.51
C CYS A 419 3.77 -3.03 18.91
N TYR A 420 2.97 -1.97 18.83
CA TYR A 420 1.61 -1.96 18.28
C TYR A 420 1.56 -0.91 17.18
N ILE A 421 0.74 -1.13 16.15
CA ILE A 421 0.44 -0.10 15.15
C ILE A 421 -0.78 0.67 15.64
N THR A 422 -0.76 1.99 15.48
CA THR A 422 -1.73 2.89 16.11
C THR A 422 -2.22 3.96 15.14
N SER A 423 -3.50 4.32 15.30
CA SER A 423 -4.10 5.50 14.68
C SER A 423 -3.79 6.73 15.53
N GLN A 424 -3.32 7.82 14.91
CA GLN A 424 -2.95 9.05 15.61
C GLN A 424 -3.38 10.30 14.84
N ASN A 425 -3.77 11.35 15.58
CA ASN A 425 -3.95 12.70 15.03
C ASN A 425 -3.61 13.78 16.07
N HIS A 426 -2.34 14.14 16.20
CA HIS A 426 -1.92 15.21 17.12
C HIS A 426 -0.80 16.11 16.57
N GLY A 427 -0.86 17.39 16.96
CA GLY A 427 0.17 18.40 16.67
C GLY A 427 1.02 18.81 17.88
N TYR A 428 0.76 18.22 19.04
CA TYR A 428 1.44 18.50 20.31
C TYR A 428 1.80 17.16 20.98
N ALA A 429 2.87 17.11 21.76
CA ALA A 429 3.26 15.93 22.54
C ALA A 429 3.62 16.33 23.98
N VAL A 430 3.61 15.36 24.90
CA VAL A 430 4.13 15.52 26.26
C VAL A 430 5.66 15.47 26.24
N ASP A 431 6.31 16.37 26.96
CA ASP A 431 7.75 16.30 27.20
C ASP A 431 8.02 15.37 28.39
N SER A 432 8.41 14.13 28.10
CA SER A 432 8.64 13.12 29.14
C SER A 432 9.80 13.45 30.08
N MET A 433 10.74 14.31 29.67
CA MET A 433 11.80 14.83 30.55
C MET A 433 11.27 15.77 31.65
N THR A 434 9.99 16.17 31.57
CA THR A 434 9.30 17.02 32.55
C THR A 434 8.28 16.27 33.40
N LEU A 435 8.22 14.94 33.32
CA LEU A 435 7.34 14.13 34.18
C LEU A 435 7.81 14.20 35.65
N PRO A 436 6.89 14.43 36.62
CA PRO A 436 7.24 14.46 38.03
C PRO A 436 7.38 13.04 38.61
N GLU A 437 8.03 12.95 39.77
CA GLU A 437 8.17 11.69 40.53
C GLU A 437 6.81 10.99 40.74
N GLY A 438 6.79 9.67 40.56
CA GLY A 438 5.59 8.85 40.60
C GLY A 438 4.89 8.63 39.25
N TRP A 439 5.34 9.31 38.19
CA TRP A 439 4.90 9.07 36.81
C TRP A 439 6.05 8.54 35.94
N GLU A 440 5.71 7.67 35.00
CA GLU A 440 6.64 7.10 34.03
C GLU A 440 5.97 6.94 32.65
N GLU A 441 6.79 6.77 31.61
CA GLU A 441 6.32 6.51 30.25
C GLU A 441 5.72 5.10 30.13
N LEU A 442 4.61 4.97 29.39
CA LEU A 442 3.90 3.72 29.17
C LEU A 442 4.12 3.18 27.75
N PHE A 443 4.11 4.09 26.78
CA PHE A 443 4.42 3.84 25.37
C PHE A 443 5.37 4.91 24.85
N VAL A 444 6.22 4.55 23.89
CA VAL A 444 7.12 5.47 23.16
C VAL A 444 7.05 5.17 21.67
N ASN A 445 7.13 6.22 20.84
CA ASN A 445 7.09 6.12 19.39
C ASN A 445 8.38 5.46 18.85
N ALA A 446 8.25 4.39 18.07
CA ALA A 446 9.39 3.62 17.57
C ALA A 446 10.10 4.26 16.34
N ASN A 447 9.65 5.43 15.88
CA ASN A 447 10.22 6.16 14.75
C ASN A 447 10.94 7.46 15.15
N ASP A 448 10.37 8.27 16.05
CA ASP A 448 10.98 9.55 16.47
C ASP A 448 11.29 9.66 17.98
N GLY A 449 10.80 8.72 18.79
CA GLY A 449 11.00 8.71 20.24
C GLY A 449 10.07 9.64 21.03
N SER A 450 8.99 10.18 20.44
CA SER A 450 8.00 10.95 21.21
C SER A 450 7.30 10.09 22.27
N ASN A 451 6.90 10.72 23.38
CA ASN A 451 6.07 10.04 24.37
C ASN A 451 4.70 9.70 23.76
N GLU A 452 4.28 8.44 23.91
CA GLU A 452 3.03 7.91 23.38
C GLU A 452 2.04 7.50 24.49
N GLY A 453 2.41 7.72 25.75
CA GLY A 453 1.58 7.43 26.90
C GLY A 453 2.35 7.49 28.21
N ILE A 454 1.63 7.63 29.32
CA ILE A 454 2.17 7.67 30.69
C ILE A 454 1.30 6.85 31.65
N ARG A 455 1.88 6.42 32.77
CA ARG A 455 1.15 5.83 33.91
C ARG A 455 1.70 6.31 35.26
N HIS A 456 0.89 6.17 36.30
CA HIS A 456 1.30 6.39 37.69
C HIS A 456 1.78 5.07 38.32
N VAL A 457 2.93 5.07 38.99
CA VAL A 457 3.60 3.84 39.50
C VAL A 457 2.86 3.16 40.66
N SER A 458 1.98 3.89 41.34
CA SER A 458 1.22 3.40 42.53
C SER A 458 -0.27 3.81 42.56
N ARG A 459 -0.85 4.22 41.43
CA ARG A 459 -2.27 4.63 41.33
C ARG A 459 -2.87 4.13 40.00
N PRO A 460 -4.19 3.89 39.91
CA PRO A 460 -4.83 3.40 38.69
C PRO A 460 -5.06 4.53 37.66
N PHE A 461 -4.02 5.28 37.33
CA PHE A 461 -4.03 6.37 36.35
C PHE A 461 -3.09 6.04 35.19
N PHE A 462 -3.60 6.17 33.96
CA PHE A 462 -2.79 6.04 32.75
C PHE A 462 -3.38 6.87 31.60
N SER A 463 -2.62 7.07 30.53
CA SER A 463 -3.10 7.71 29.31
C SER A 463 -2.22 7.37 28.11
N VAL A 464 -2.77 7.51 26.90
CA VAL A 464 -2.08 7.27 25.63
C VAL A 464 -2.29 8.42 24.65
N GLN A 465 -1.27 8.76 23.87
CA GLN A 465 -1.29 9.86 22.91
C GLN A 465 -1.97 9.47 21.58
N PHE A 466 -1.93 8.18 21.23
CA PHE A 466 -2.67 7.58 20.12
C PHE A 466 -4.15 7.30 20.46
N HIS A 467 -4.91 6.86 19.45
CA HIS A 467 -6.36 6.62 19.50
C HIS A 467 -6.68 5.12 19.49
N PRO A 468 -6.80 4.45 20.65
CA PRO A 468 -7.13 3.01 20.71
C PRO A 468 -8.56 2.69 20.23
N GLU A 469 -9.44 3.68 20.12
CA GLU A 469 -10.74 3.52 19.47
C GLU A 469 -10.65 3.37 17.94
N SER A 470 -9.48 3.62 17.34
CA SER A 470 -9.26 3.58 15.89
C SER A 470 -10.24 4.49 15.14
N ALA A 471 -10.98 3.99 14.13
CA ALA A 471 -11.99 4.72 13.36
C ALA A 471 -11.48 6.09 12.82
N PRO A 472 -10.56 6.12 11.84
CA PRO A 472 -10.08 4.98 11.07
C PRO A 472 -8.84 4.30 11.68
N GLY A 473 -8.45 3.17 11.07
CA GLY A 473 -7.17 2.50 11.35
C GLY A 473 -7.24 1.29 12.30
N PRO A 474 -6.08 0.86 12.83
CA PRO A 474 -5.91 -0.49 13.37
C PRO A 474 -6.33 -0.64 14.84
N GLN A 475 -7.25 -1.58 15.08
CA GLN A 475 -7.83 -1.93 16.39
C GLN A 475 -6.84 -2.65 17.35
N ASP A 476 -5.53 -2.65 17.05
CA ASP A 476 -4.49 -3.39 17.77
C ASP A 476 -4.36 -3.02 19.26
N THR A 477 -4.93 -1.88 19.68
CA THR A 477 -4.83 -1.32 21.03
C THR A 477 -6.17 -1.12 21.76
N GLU A 478 -7.29 -1.62 21.23
CA GLU A 478 -8.61 -1.44 21.89
C GLU A 478 -8.68 -2.09 23.29
N PHE A 479 -7.81 -3.08 23.58
CA PHE A 479 -7.68 -3.70 24.90
C PHE A 479 -7.38 -2.71 26.05
N LEU A 480 -6.95 -1.49 25.74
CA LEU A 480 -6.77 -0.43 26.75
C LEU A 480 -8.11 0.02 27.37
N PHE A 481 -9.24 -0.14 26.66
CA PHE A 481 -10.56 0.03 27.25
C PHE A 481 -10.87 -1.08 28.27
N ASP A 482 -10.52 -2.33 28.00
CA ASP A 482 -10.68 -3.44 28.96
C ASP A 482 -9.85 -3.20 30.23
N VAL A 483 -8.59 -2.78 30.07
CA VAL A 483 -7.70 -2.38 31.17
C VAL A 483 -8.33 -1.30 32.05
N PHE A 484 -8.95 -0.28 31.46
CA PHE A 484 -9.66 0.77 32.20
C PHE A 484 -10.90 0.25 32.94
N ILE A 485 -11.74 -0.56 32.28
CA ILE A 485 -12.95 -1.11 32.89
C ILE A 485 -12.62 -2.11 34.02
N ASP A 486 -11.55 -2.91 33.89
CA ASP A 486 -11.08 -3.81 34.96
C ASP A 486 -10.45 -3.06 36.14
N ALA A 487 -9.75 -1.95 35.90
CA ALA A 487 -9.29 -1.07 36.97
C ALA A 487 -10.48 -0.47 37.76
N ILE A 488 -11.57 -0.09 37.09
CA ILE A 488 -12.82 0.36 37.73
C ILE A 488 -13.46 -0.77 38.53
N LYS A 489 -13.71 -1.94 37.92
CA LYS A 489 -14.30 -3.11 38.59
C LYS A 489 -13.53 -3.49 39.84
N THR A 490 -12.20 -3.47 39.79
CA THR A 490 -11.32 -3.80 40.92
C THR A 490 -11.35 -2.73 42.02
N SER A 491 -11.40 -1.44 41.65
CA SER A 491 -11.52 -0.32 42.60
C SER A 491 -12.87 -0.28 43.32
N VAL A 492 -13.94 -0.60 42.59
CA VAL A 492 -15.30 -0.75 43.11
C VAL A 492 -15.43 -1.96 44.05
N ALA A 493 -14.74 -3.07 43.75
CA ALA A 493 -14.71 -4.25 44.61
C ALA A 493 -13.78 -4.10 45.84
N SER A 494 -12.72 -3.30 45.73
CA SER A 494 -11.81 -3.00 46.85
C SER A 494 -11.20 -1.59 46.72
N PRO A 495 -11.53 -0.65 47.62
CA PRO A 495 -10.90 0.68 47.64
C PRO A 495 -9.36 0.65 47.73
N SER A 496 -8.77 -0.43 48.25
CA SER A 496 -7.31 -0.64 48.28
C SER A 496 -6.65 -0.76 46.90
N ALA A 497 -7.43 -0.97 45.83
CA ALA A 497 -6.91 -0.95 44.46
C ALA A 497 -6.64 0.48 43.94
N LEU A 498 -7.21 1.51 44.58
CA LEU A 498 -6.86 2.91 44.30
C LEU A 498 -5.43 3.26 44.75
N GLU A 499 -4.75 2.37 45.49
CA GLU A 499 -3.34 2.49 45.94
C GLU A 499 -2.40 1.54 45.16
N LYS A 500 -2.79 1.12 43.95
CA LYS A 500 -2.03 0.21 43.09
C LYS A 500 -1.93 0.75 41.66
N PRO A 501 -0.83 0.46 40.93
CA PRO A 501 -0.74 0.80 39.52
C PRO A 501 -1.76 0.03 38.67
N VAL A 502 -2.03 0.54 37.48
CA VAL A 502 -2.78 -0.17 36.44
C VAL A 502 -2.01 -1.44 36.01
N SER A 503 -2.71 -2.58 35.98
CA SER A 503 -2.19 -3.83 35.42
C SER A 503 -2.53 -3.91 33.93
N PHE A 504 -1.55 -4.30 33.12
CA PHE A 504 -1.70 -4.45 31.67
C PHE A 504 -1.59 -5.94 31.29
N PRO A 505 -2.25 -6.41 30.21
CA PRO A 505 -2.23 -7.81 29.82
C PRO A 505 -0.92 -8.20 29.11
N GLY A 506 -0.58 -9.49 29.19
CA GLY A 506 0.64 -10.07 28.62
C GLY A 506 1.77 -10.19 29.64
N ALA A 507 2.87 -10.79 29.21
CA ALA A 507 4.10 -10.88 30.01
C ALA A 507 4.96 -9.61 29.85
N THR A 508 5.84 -9.38 30.82
CA THR A 508 6.79 -8.25 30.81
C THR A 508 7.84 -8.38 29.71
N ALA A 509 8.55 -7.28 29.41
CA ALA A 509 9.65 -7.28 28.45
C ALA A 509 10.71 -8.36 28.77
N GLU A 510 11.14 -8.46 30.04
CA GLU A 510 12.13 -9.46 30.49
C GLU A 510 11.65 -10.90 30.28
N GLU A 511 10.38 -11.19 30.58
CA GLU A 511 9.77 -12.50 30.37
C GLU A 511 9.64 -12.84 28.86
N ASN A 512 9.27 -11.86 28.03
CA ASN A 512 9.18 -12.03 26.58
C ASN A 512 10.57 -12.27 25.94
N GLU A 513 11.61 -11.58 26.41
CA GLU A 513 13.00 -11.82 25.98
C GLU A 513 13.52 -13.18 26.43
N LEU A 514 13.18 -13.62 27.65
CA LEU A 514 13.58 -14.93 28.18
C LEU A 514 12.87 -16.09 27.46
N ALA A 515 11.59 -15.90 27.09
CA ALA A 515 10.82 -16.89 26.34
C ALA A 515 11.25 -16.98 24.86
N ASN A 516 11.63 -15.85 24.23
CA ASN A 516 11.98 -15.76 22.82
C ASN A 516 13.36 -15.11 22.59
N PRO A 517 14.46 -15.73 23.08
CA PRO A 517 15.79 -15.17 22.98
C PRO A 517 16.35 -15.24 21.54
N ARG A 518 17.22 -14.28 21.20
CA ARG A 518 17.92 -14.27 19.90
C ARG A 518 18.72 -15.56 19.68
N VAL A 519 18.63 -16.12 18.48
CA VAL A 519 19.27 -17.39 18.11
C VAL A 519 20.70 -17.17 17.66
N SER A 520 21.67 -17.71 18.42
CA SER A 520 23.08 -17.71 17.99
C SER A 520 23.32 -18.77 16.92
N VAL A 521 23.65 -18.32 15.71
CA VAL A 521 23.96 -19.17 14.53
C VAL A 521 25.34 -18.75 14.00
N LYS A 522 26.16 -19.71 13.57
CA LYS A 522 27.47 -19.46 12.93
C LYS A 522 27.46 -19.86 11.46
N LYS A 523 26.71 -20.91 11.10
CA LYS A 523 26.49 -21.40 9.74
C LYS A 523 25.00 -21.70 9.51
N ALA A 524 24.43 -21.04 8.51
CA ALA A 524 23.05 -21.27 8.07
C ALA A 524 23.01 -21.91 6.67
N LEU A 525 22.06 -22.83 6.47
CA LEU A 525 21.74 -23.45 5.19
C LEU A 525 20.46 -22.83 4.60
N ILE A 526 20.54 -22.34 3.37
CA ILE A 526 19.41 -21.79 2.61
C ILE A 526 19.06 -22.78 1.49
N LEU A 527 17.76 -23.10 1.35
CA LEU A 527 17.24 -23.88 0.23
C LEU A 527 16.66 -22.93 -0.84
N GLY A 528 17.18 -23.00 -2.07
CA GLY A 528 16.59 -22.33 -3.23
C GLY A 528 15.41 -23.12 -3.82
N SER A 529 14.73 -22.54 -4.82
CA SER A 529 13.56 -23.17 -5.45
C SER A 529 13.86 -24.23 -6.51
N GLY A 530 15.10 -24.30 -6.98
CA GLY A 530 15.47 -25.15 -8.11
C GLY A 530 15.14 -24.54 -9.47
N GLY A 531 14.73 -25.39 -10.42
CA GLY A 531 14.35 -24.98 -11.76
C GLY A 531 13.08 -24.12 -11.76
N LEU A 532 12.98 -23.18 -12.70
CA LEU A 532 11.80 -22.33 -12.84
C LEU A 532 10.65 -23.13 -13.47
N SER A 533 9.43 -22.93 -12.96
CA SER A 533 8.19 -23.55 -13.44
C SER A 533 7.04 -22.54 -13.44
N ILE A 534 5.92 -22.89 -14.09
CA ILE A 534 4.67 -22.15 -13.88
C ILE A 534 4.24 -22.40 -12.42
N GLY A 535 3.90 -21.33 -11.70
CA GLY A 535 3.76 -21.33 -10.25
C GLY A 535 5.00 -20.85 -9.51
N GLN A 536 6.22 -21.12 -10.00
CA GLN A 536 7.47 -20.87 -9.25
C GLN A 536 8.58 -20.33 -10.15
N ALA A 537 8.70 -18.99 -10.23
CA ALA A 537 9.73 -18.34 -11.03
C ALA A 537 10.73 -17.53 -10.17
N GLY A 538 11.25 -16.42 -10.70
CA GLY A 538 12.34 -15.64 -10.11
C GLY A 538 12.06 -14.97 -8.75
N GLU A 539 10.82 -15.00 -8.26
CA GLU A 539 10.45 -14.53 -6.91
C GLU A 539 11.38 -15.13 -5.82
N PHE A 540 11.67 -16.43 -5.91
CA PHE A 540 12.55 -17.12 -4.96
C PHE A 540 14.04 -16.79 -5.13
N ASP A 541 14.44 -16.27 -6.29
CA ASP A 541 15.81 -15.78 -6.51
C ASP A 541 16.04 -14.41 -5.89
N TYR A 542 15.04 -13.54 -5.93
CA TYR A 542 15.02 -12.34 -5.10
C TYR A 542 15.03 -12.70 -3.60
N SER A 543 14.11 -13.57 -3.16
CA SER A 543 13.93 -13.91 -1.73
C SER A 543 15.14 -14.60 -1.10
N GLY A 544 15.64 -15.70 -1.68
CA GLY A 544 16.83 -16.39 -1.16
C GLY A 544 18.07 -15.48 -1.11
N SER A 545 18.22 -14.58 -2.09
CA SER A 545 19.28 -13.58 -2.11
C SER A 545 19.14 -12.51 -1.02
N GLN A 546 17.93 -12.14 -0.60
CA GLN A 546 17.72 -11.26 0.56
C GLN A 546 18.04 -11.97 1.88
N ALA A 547 17.70 -13.25 2.01
CA ALA A 547 18.03 -14.05 3.19
C ALA A 547 19.55 -14.11 3.40
N ILE A 548 20.30 -14.44 2.34
CA ILE A 548 21.77 -14.45 2.35
C ILE A 548 22.35 -13.09 2.77
N LYS A 549 21.76 -11.98 2.30
CA LYS A 549 22.16 -10.62 2.73
C LYS A 549 21.87 -10.38 4.23
N ALA A 550 20.69 -10.75 4.72
CA ALA A 550 20.30 -10.58 6.12
C ALA A 550 21.24 -11.34 7.07
N LEU A 551 21.52 -12.60 6.75
CA LEU A 551 22.42 -13.48 7.50
C LEU A 551 23.87 -12.94 7.52
N LYS A 552 24.39 -12.47 6.37
CA LYS A 552 25.75 -11.90 6.31
C LYS A 552 25.90 -10.58 7.06
N GLU A 553 24.84 -9.78 7.18
CA GLU A 553 24.85 -8.59 8.02
C GLU A 553 24.88 -8.93 9.53
N GLU A 554 24.45 -10.14 9.92
CA GLU A 554 24.66 -10.70 11.28
C GLU A 554 25.97 -11.53 11.40
N GLY A 555 26.83 -11.52 10.38
CA GLY A 555 28.10 -12.25 10.37
C GLY A 555 28.01 -13.77 10.17
N ILE A 556 26.84 -14.30 9.79
CA ILE A 556 26.59 -15.74 9.67
C ILE A 556 27.14 -16.29 8.34
N TYR A 557 27.84 -17.43 8.38
CA TYR A 557 28.32 -18.13 7.18
C TYR A 557 27.16 -18.77 6.41
N THR A 558 27.08 -18.51 5.10
CA THR A 558 25.93 -18.90 4.26
C THR A 558 26.25 -20.05 3.31
N VAL A 559 25.55 -21.17 3.49
CA VAL A 559 25.52 -22.30 2.53
C VAL A 559 24.21 -22.25 1.76
N LEU A 560 24.26 -22.34 0.43
CA LEU A 560 23.09 -22.39 -0.43
C LEU A 560 23.04 -23.71 -1.22
N ILE A 561 21.87 -24.36 -1.29
CA ILE A 561 21.60 -25.43 -2.26
C ILE A 561 20.61 -24.90 -3.30
N ASN A 562 21.06 -24.82 -4.57
CA ASN A 562 20.18 -24.58 -5.71
C ASN A 562 20.84 -25.12 -7.00
N PRO A 563 20.20 -26.02 -7.77
CA PRO A 563 20.72 -26.54 -9.03
C PRO A 563 20.64 -25.52 -10.20
N ASN A 564 19.88 -24.43 -10.07
CA ASN A 564 19.63 -23.49 -11.15
C ASN A 564 20.76 -22.48 -11.34
N ILE A 565 21.66 -22.79 -12.27
CA ILE A 565 22.86 -22.03 -12.64
C ILE A 565 22.60 -20.61 -13.19
N ALA A 566 21.36 -20.29 -13.60
CA ALA A 566 21.03 -18.98 -14.19
C ALA A 566 20.68 -17.90 -13.14
N THR A 567 20.68 -18.26 -11.86
CA THR A 567 20.15 -17.43 -10.77
C THR A 567 21.18 -16.44 -10.18
N ILE A 568 20.69 -15.34 -9.62
CA ILE A 568 21.50 -14.40 -8.85
C ILE A 568 22.03 -15.04 -7.57
N GLN A 569 21.20 -15.78 -6.82
CA GLN A 569 21.58 -16.41 -5.54
C GLN A 569 22.83 -17.30 -5.64
N THR A 570 23.01 -18.02 -6.75
CA THR A 570 24.17 -18.89 -7.00
C THR A 570 25.42 -18.15 -7.50
N SER A 571 25.36 -16.82 -7.69
CA SER A 571 26.52 -16.02 -8.09
C SER A 571 27.65 -16.06 -7.07
N LYS A 572 28.87 -16.38 -7.55
CA LYS A 572 30.11 -16.29 -6.77
C LYS A 572 30.18 -14.98 -5.96
N GLY A 573 30.37 -15.13 -4.65
CA GLY A 573 30.48 -14.03 -3.68
C GLY A 573 29.18 -13.62 -3.00
N LEU A 574 28.00 -14.10 -3.45
CA LEU A 574 26.74 -13.82 -2.77
C LEU A 574 26.56 -14.74 -1.55
N ALA A 575 26.36 -16.04 -1.74
CA ALA A 575 26.58 -17.03 -0.68
C ALA A 575 28.08 -17.30 -0.49
N ASP A 576 28.49 -17.81 0.67
CA ASP A 576 29.88 -18.23 0.93
C ASP A 576 30.20 -19.60 0.32
N LYS A 577 29.18 -20.48 0.31
CA LYS A 577 29.22 -21.80 -0.32
C LYS A 577 27.94 -22.03 -1.13
N VAL A 578 28.09 -22.57 -2.35
CA VAL A 578 26.97 -22.94 -3.23
C VAL A 578 27.09 -24.41 -3.63
N TYR A 579 25.98 -25.13 -3.55
CA TYR A 579 25.81 -26.50 -4.00
C TYR A 579 24.81 -26.57 -5.15
N PHE A 580 25.30 -26.88 -6.35
CA PHE A 580 24.48 -27.17 -7.53
C PHE A 580 23.96 -28.61 -7.49
N LEU A 581 23.15 -28.91 -6.47
CA LEU A 581 22.53 -30.22 -6.22
C LEU A 581 21.00 -30.09 -6.25
N PRO A 582 20.24 -31.14 -6.59
CA PRO A 582 18.78 -31.12 -6.48
C PRO A 582 18.32 -30.77 -5.06
N VAL A 583 17.26 -29.95 -4.95
CA VAL A 583 16.63 -29.61 -3.68
C VAL A 583 15.64 -30.72 -3.33
N ASN A 584 16.12 -31.77 -2.67
CA ASN A 584 15.33 -32.86 -2.11
C ASN A 584 15.94 -33.35 -0.78
N ALA A 585 15.17 -34.11 -0.01
CA ALA A 585 15.60 -34.62 1.30
C ALA A 585 16.96 -35.34 1.25
N ASP A 586 17.20 -36.19 0.24
CA ASP A 586 18.44 -36.97 0.12
C ASP A 586 19.70 -36.13 -0.09
N PHE A 587 19.66 -35.11 -0.95
CA PHE A 587 20.81 -34.23 -1.17
C PHE A 587 20.97 -33.22 -0.03
N VAL A 588 19.88 -32.70 0.53
CA VAL A 588 19.92 -31.78 1.68
C VAL A 588 20.47 -32.48 2.92
N ARG A 589 20.02 -33.70 3.24
CA ARG A 589 20.55 -34.56 4.32
C ARG A 589 22.06 -34.84 4.15
N LYS A 590 22.53 -35.06 2.91
CA LYS A 590 23.96 -35.24 2.60
C LYS A 590 24.78 -33.96 2.81
N VAL A 591 24.27 -32.80 2.39
CA VAL A 591 24.94 -31.50 2.62
C VAL A 591 24.96 -31.17 4.11
N ILE A 592 23.87 -31.38 4.86
CA ILE A 592 23.80 -31.19 6.31
C ILE A 592 24.89 -32.03 7.02
N LYS A 593 24.97 -33.34 6.74
CA LYS A 593 25.98 -34.23 7.36
C LYS A 593 27.43 -33.86 7.00
N HIS A 594 27.66 -33.14 5.91
CA HIS A 594 28.99 -32.67 5.48
C HIS A 594 29.36 -31.27 5.99
N GLU A 595 28.49 -30.28 5.78
CA GLU A 595 28.74 -28.87 6.14
C GLU A 595 28.49 -28.59 7.63
N ARG A 596 27.63 -29.37 8.30
CA ARG A 596 27.18 -29.16 9.69
C ARG A 596 26.74 -27.71 9.95
N PRO A 597 25.67 -27.22 9.28
CA PRO A 597 25.06 -25.94 9.61
C PRO A 597 24.40 -26.03 10.99
N ASP A 598 24.43 -24.97 11.79
CA ASP A 598 23.67 -24.93 13.05
C ASP A 598 22.16 -24.75 12.77
N ALA A 599 21.81 -24.21 11.59
CA ALA A 599 20.44 -23.81 11.26
C ALA A 599 20.09 -23.89 9.76
N ILE A 600 18.79 -23.95 9.43
CA ILE A 600 18.24 -24.04 8.07
C ILE A 600 17.04 -23.11 7.83
N LEU A 601 16.95 -22.53 6.63
CA LEU A 601 15.81 -21.74 6.14
C LEU A 601 15.11 -22.48 4.99
N VAL A 602 13.84 -22.85 5.20
CA VAL A 602 13.01 -23.61 4.24
C VAL A 602 11.90 -22.79 3.57
N THR A 603 11.46 -21.69 4.19
CA THR A 603 10.37 -20.81 3.72
C THR A 603 10.74 -19.88 2.55
N PHE A 604 11.96 -20.00 2.02
CA PHE A 604 12.55 -19.05 1.05
C PHE A 604 12.63 -19.59 -0.39
N GLY A 605 12.52 -20.90 -0.57
CA GLY A 605 12.63 -21.58 -1.87
C GLY A 605 11.30 -22.09 -2.43
N GLY A 606 10.16 -21.52 -2.01
CA GLY A 606 8.84 -21.99 -2.42
C GLY A 606 8.57 -23.44 -2.00
N GLN A 607 7.65 -24.11 -2.71
CA GLN A 607 7.18 -25.46 -2.33
C GLN A 607 8.29 -26.50 -2.31
N THR A 608 9.28 -26.41 -3.20
CA THR A 608 10.39 -27.37 -3.27
C THR A 608 11.24 -27.35 -2.00
N ALA A 609 11.52 -26.17 -1.45
CA ALA A 609 12.21 -26.05 -0.16
C ALA A 609 11.31 -26.42 1.02
N LEU A 610 10.04 -26.01 0.97
CA LEU A 610 9.03 -26.27 2.01
C LEU A 610 8.82 -27.78 2.23
N GLN A 611 8.67 -28.54 1.14
CA GLN A 611 8.47 -29.99 1.17
C GLN A 611 9.70 -30.74 1.66
N VAL A 612 10.91 -30.21 1.49
CA VAL A 612 12.11 -30.77 2.15
C VAL A 612 12.08 -30.52 3.66
N GLY A 613 11.59 -29.36 4.10
CA GLY A 613 11.34 -29.08 5.52
C GLY A 613 10.37 -30.08 6.15
N ILE A 614 9.27 -30.39 5.46
CA ILE A 614 8.29 -31.39 5.90
C ILE A 614 8.91 -32.80 5.91
N GLN A 615 9.60 -33.21 4.83
CA GLN A 615 10.20 -34.55 4.70
C GLN A 615 11.37 -34.84 5.68
N LEU A 616 12.02 -33.79 6.21
CA LEU A 616 13.12 -33.91 7.17
C LEU A 616 12.73 -33.50 8.59
N LYS A 617 11.45 -33.20 8.86
CA LYS A 617 10.95 -32.68 10.15
C LYS A 617 11.56 -33.41 11.34
N ASP A 618 11.38 -34.73 11.39
CA ASP A 618 11.74 -35.57 12.52
C ASP A 618 13.23 -35.98 12.50
N GLU A 619 13.98 -35.66 11.43
CA GLU A 619 15.44 -35.85 11.36
C GLU A 619 16.23 -34.62 11.85
N PHE A 620 15.64 -33.42 11.89
CA PHE A 620 16.42 -32.18 12.12
C PHE A 620 17.16 -32.15 13.48
N GLU A 621 16.58 -32.74 14.53
CA GLU A 621 17.23 -32.85 15.84
C GLU A 621 18.42 -33.83 15.82
N GLU A 622 18.26 -35.03 15.26
CA GLU A 622 19.36 -36.00 15.08
C GLU A 622 20.50 -35.45 14.20
N LEU A 623 20.14 -34.59 13.23
CA LEU A 623 21.08 -33.89 12.36
C LEU A 623 21.76 -32.68 13.02
N GLY A 624 21.27 -32.22 14.17
CA GLY A 624 21.78 -31.06 14.91
C GLY A 624 21.50 -29.71 14.25
N VAL A 625 20.40 -29.56 13.50
CA VAL A 625 20.08 -28.35 12.71
C VAL A 625 18.74 -27.75 13.14
N ARG A 626 18.74 -26.46 13.52
CA ARG A 626 17.50 -25.73 13.86
C ARG A 626 16.82 -25.13 12.63
N VAL A 627 15.51 -25.33 12.48
CA VAL A 627 14.71 -24.56 11.49
C VAL A 627 14.55 -23.12 12.00
N LEU A 628 14.81 -22.13 11.15
CA LEU A 628 14.65 -20.70 11.47
C LEU A 628 13.35 -20.14 10.90
N GLY A 629 12.69 -19.27 11.66
CA GLY A 629 11.37 -18.72 11.33
C GLY A 629 10.24 -19.70 11.65
N THR A 630 9.19 -19.68 10.82
CA THR A 630 7.95 -20.45 11.02
C THR A 630 8.20 -21.95 11.26
N PRO A 631 7.61 -22.54 12.33
CA PRO A 631 7.71 -23.97 12.61
C PRO A 631 7.19 -24.86 11.47
N ILE A 632 7.75 -26.06 11.35
CA ILE A 632 7.31 -27.04 10.35
C ILE A 632 5.85 -27.49 10.59
N ASP A 633 5.40 -27.56 11.85
CA ASP A 633 4.02 -27.92 12.17
C ASP A 633 3.01 -26.82 11.80
N THR A 634 3.38 -25.54 11.92
CA THR A 634 2.59 -24.42 11.35
C THR A 634 2.49 -24.55 9.84
N ILE A 635 3.61 -24.84 9.16
CA ILE A 635 3.68 -25.04 7.71
C ILE A 635 2.75 -26.19 7.26
N ILE A 636 2.82 -27.35 7.93
CA ILE A 636 1.94 -28.49 7.67
C ILE A 636 0.47 -28.10 7.87
N THR A 637 0.16 -27.39 8.97
CA THR A 637 -1.19 -26.92 9.30
C THR A 637 -1.76 -25.97 8.25
N THR A 638 -0.93 -25.15 7.59
CA THR A 638 -1.38 -24.22 6.54
C THR A 638 -1.46 -24.82 5.13
N GLU A 639 -0.67 -25.86 4.84
CA GLU A 639 -0.66 -26.53 3.52
C GLU A 639 -1.71 -27.66 3.44
N ASP A 640 -2.10 -28.26 4.56
CA ASP A 640 -3.21 -29.22 4.65
C ASP A 640 -4.56 -28.52 4.91
N ARG A 641 -5.56 -28.79 4.06
CA ARG A 641 -6.86 -28.11 4.11
C ARG A 641 -7.72 -28.51 5.31
N GLU A 642 -7.59 -29.73 5.84
CA GLU A 642 -8.38 -30.23 6.97
C GLU A 642 -7.79 -29.77 8.31
N LEU A 643 -6.46 -29.71 8.42
CA LEU A 643 -5.77 -29.07 9.56
C LEU A 643 -6.03 -27.56 9.57
N PHE A 644 -5.94 -26.89 8.42
CA PHE A 644 -6.22 -25.45 8.31
C PHE A 644 -7.65 -25.11 8.72
N ALA A 645 -8.65 -25.83 8.18
CA ALA A 645 -10.06 -25.59 8.50
C ALA A 645 -10.36 -25.73 10.00
N ARG A 646 -9.85 -26.78 10.65
CA ARG A 646 -10.00 -26.99 12.11
C ARG A 646 -9.28 -25.91 12.94
N SER A 647 -8.12 -25.44 12.49
CA SER A 647 -7.40 -24.35 13.16
C SER A 647 -8.18 -23.04 13.10
N MET A 648 -8.83 -22.72 11.96
CA MET A 648 -9.67 -21.52 11.88
C MET A 648 -10.96 -21.68 12.69
N GLU A 649 -11.61 -22.84 12.65
CA GLU A 649 -12.79 -23.15 13.48
C GLU A 649 -12.50 -22.98 14.99
N ALA A 650 -11.30 -23.37 15.45
CA ALA A 650 -10.88 -23.24 16.84
C ALA A 650 -10.77 -21.79 17.36
N ILE A 651 -10.74 -20.79 16.47
CA ILE A 651 -10.80 -19.35 16.79
C ILE A 651 -12.09 -18.69 16.31
N GLY A 652 -13.07 -19.46 15.82
CA GLY A 652 -14.34 -18.96 15.28
C GLY A 652 -14.23 -18.34 13.86
N GLU A 653 -13.10 -18.51 13.19
CA GLU A 653 -12.82 -17.93 11.87
C GLU A 653 -13.39 -18.76 10.72
N LYS A 654 -13.77 -18.08 9.64
CA LYS A 654 -14.58 -18.67 8.57
C LYS A 654 -13.73 -19.13 7.39
N CYS A 655 -13.44 -20.41 7.31
CA CYS A 655 -12.94 -21.02 6.07
C CYS A 655 -14.05 -21.20 5.02
N ALA A 656 -13.66 -21.27 3.75
CA ALA A 656 -14.54 -21.75 2.69
C ALA A 656 -15.01 -23.20 2.97
N LYS A 657 -16.33 -23.40 3.18
CA LYS A 657 -16.93 -24.74 3.34
C LYS A 657 -16.49 -25.65 2.18
N SER A 658 -15.83 -26.75 2.53
CA SER A 658 -15.33 -27.73 1.57
C SER A 658 -15.24 -29.12 2.18
N ALA A 659 -15.40 -30.16 1.35
CA ALA A 659 -15.13 -31.55 1.73
C ALA A 659 -14.75 -32.38 0.50
N SER A 660 -13.92 -33.41 0.72
CA SER A 660 -13.50 -34.33 -0.34
C SER A 660 -14.57 -35.38 -0.65
N ALA A 661 -14.59 -35.87 -1.88
CA ALA A 661 -15.38 -37.03 -2.29
C ALA A 661 -14.57 -37.94 -3.22
N SER A 662 -14.71 -39.25 -3.07
CA SER A 662 -14.07 -40.30 -3.88
C SER A 662 -15.05 -40.94 -4.87
N THR A 663 -16.35 -40.63 -4.77
CA THR A 663 -17.40 -41.07 -5.69
C THR A 663 -18.38 -39.94 -6.04
N VAL A 664 -19.17 -40.12 -7.11
CA VAL A 664 -20.21 -39.15 -7.51
C VAL A 664 -21.31 -39.07 -6.46
N GLU A 665 -21.69 -40.20 -5.89
CA GLU A 665 -22.73 -40.33 -4.86
C GLU A 665 -22.31 -39.64 -3.55
N GLU A 666 -21.05 -39.75 -3.16
CA GLU A 666 -20.45 -39.03 -2.02
C GLU A 666 -20.39 -37.52 -2.26
N ALA A 667 -20.04 -37.07 -3.46
CA ALA A 667 -20.11 -35.64 -3.83
C ALA A 667 -21.56 -35.10 -3.78
N MET A 668 -22.54 -35.92 -4.17
CA MET A 668 -23.97 -35.63 -4.06
C MET A 668 -24.51 -35.65 -2.61
N GLU A 669 -23.79 -36.26 -1.67
CA GLU A 669 -24.10 -36.19 -0.24
C GLU A 669 -23.45 -34.93 0.39
N VAL A 670 -22.16 -34.70 0.11
CA VAL A 670 -21.39 -33.54 0.56
C VAL A 670 -22.06 -32.21 0.20
N VAL A 671 -22.60 -32.07 -1.02
CA VAL A 671 -23.23 -30.82 -1.46
C VAL A 671 -24.49 -30.45 -0.65
N LYS A 672 -25.10 -31.39 0.09
CA LYS A 672 -26.28 -31.10 0.92
C LYS A 672 -25.98 -30.20 2.12
N ASP A 673 -24.77 -30.26 2.66
CA ASP A 673 -24.31 -29.36 3.74
C ASP A 673 -23.63 -28.09 3.21
N ILE A 674 -22.92 -28.19 2.08
CA ILE A 674 -22.24 -27.04 1.46
C ILE A 674 -23.24 -26.07 0.82
N GLY A 675 -24.27 -26.62 0.14
CA GLY A 675 -25.24 -25.85 -0.63
C GLY A 675 -24.73 -25.43 -2.02
N PHE A 676 -25.63 -25.30 -2.98
CA PHE A 676 -25.33 -24.76 -4.31
C PHE A 676 -25.29 -23.21 -4.31
N PRO A 677 -24.51 -22.57 -5.20
CA PRO A 677 -23.61 -23.18 -6.18
C PRO A 677 -22.31 -23.70 -5.55
N VAL A 678 -21.68 -24.70 -6.18
CA VAL A 678 -20.39 -25.28 -5.75
C VAL A 678 -19.32 -25.25 -6.86
N ILE A 679 -18.06 -25.33 -6.46
CA ILE A 679 -16.94 -25.67 -7.34
C ILE A 679 -16.48 -27.10 -7.05
N VAL A 680 -16.31 -27.87 -8.12
CA VAL A 680 -15.63 -29.18 -8.13
C VAL A 680 -14.18 -28.93 -8.51
N ARG A 681 -13.23 -29.47 -7.73
CA ARG A 681 -11.80 -29.50 -8.07
C ARG A 681 -11.31 -30.95 -8.08
N ALA A 682 -10.56 -31.37 -9.09
CA ALA A 682 -9.91 -32.69 -9.05
C ALA A 682 -8.68 -32.63 -8.12
N ALA A 683 -8.62 -33.50 -7.10
CA ALA A 683 -7.47 -33.59 -6.21
C ALA A 683 -6.24 -34.10 -6.98
N TYR A 684 -5.03 -33.78 -6.53
CA TYR A 684 -3.75 -34.16 -7.16
C TYR A 684 -3.56 -33.72 -8.64
N ALA A 685 -4.53 -33.00 -9.23
CA ALA A 685 -4.52 -32.60 -10.63
C ALA A 685 -3.99 -31.16 -10.81
N LEU A 686 -2.84 -31.02 -11.48
CA LEU A 686 -2.33 -29.71 -11.90
C LEU A 686 -3.20 -29.09 -13.01
N GLY A 687 -3.25 -27.76 -13.07
CA GLY A 687 -3.91 -27.04 -14.17
C GLY A 687 -5.43 -26.91 -14.06
N GLY A 688 -6.04 -27.34 -12.95
CA GLY A 688 -7.50 -27.34 -12.78
C GLY A 688 -8.21 -28.35 -13.70
N LEU A 689 -7.50 -29.41 -14.13
CA LEU A 689 -8.00 -30.40 -15.07
C LEU A 689 -9.22 -31.13 -14.48
N GLY A 690 -10.37 -31.05 -15.16
CA GLY A 690 -11.64 -31.60 -14.67
C GLY A 690 -12.35 -30.73 -13.62
N SER A 691 -11.81 -29.58 -13.23
CA SER A 691 -12.46 -28.66 -12.29
C SER A 691 -13.53 -27.80 -12.98
N GLY A 692 -14.56 -27.38 -12.25
CA GLY A 692 -15.63 -26.53 -12.79
C GLY A 692 -16.69 -26.15 -11.75
N PHE A 693 -17.59 -25.24 -12.12
CA PHE A 693 -18.68 -24.78 -11.27
C PHE A 693 -19.98 -25.54 -11.60
N ALA A 694 -20.69 -25.98 -10.57
CA ALA A 694 -22.03 -26.53 -10.68
C ALA A 694 -23.00 -25.62 -9.92
N ASP A 695 -24.01 -25.11 -10.62
CA ASP A 695 -25.10 -24.34 -10.00
C ASP A 695 -26.26 -25.25 -9.54
N ASP A 696 -26.27 -26.53 -9.93
CA ASP A 696 -27.32 -27.52 -9.63
C ASP A 696 -26.80 -28.99 -9.54
N PRO A 697 -27.62 -29.95 -9.05
CA PRO A 697 -27.28 -31.38 -8.96
C PRO A 697 -26.85 -32.08 -10.25
N GLU A 698 -27.31 -31.60 -11.40
CA GLU A 698 -27.15 -32.26 -12.70
C GLU A 698 -25.81 -31.83 -13.32
N GLN A 699 -25.49 -30.54 -13.24
CA GLN A 699 -24.16 -30.00 -13.49
C GLN A 699 -23.09 -30.62 -12.58
N LEU A 700 -23.39 -30.81 -11.30
CA LEU A 700 -22.48 -31.46 -10.35
C LEU A 700 -22.18 -32.90 -10.78
N ARG A 701 -23.21 -33.66 -11.19
CA ARG A 701 -23.03 -35.04 -11.65
C ARG A 701 -22.15 -35.10 -12.89
N GLU A 702 -22.39 -34.21 -13.87
CA GLU A 702 -21.56 -34.11 -15.07
C GLU A 702 -20.10 -33.75 -14.77
N LEU A 703 -19.87 -32.80 -13.86
CA LEU A 703 -18.52 -32.36 -13.50
C LEU A 703 -17.77 -33.42 -12.72
N CYS A 704 -18.39 -34.08 -11.74
CA CYS A 704 -17.77 -35.18 -11.02
C CYS A 704 -17.39 -36.33 -11.97
N VAL A 705 -18.23 -36.71 -12.94
CA VAL A 705 -17.86 -37.72 -13.95
C VAL A 705 -16.63 -37.30 -14.78
N LYS A 706 -16.52 -36.02 -15.15
CA LYS A 706 -15.36 -35.47 -15.89
C LYS A 706 -14.10 -35.39 -15.01
N ALA A 707 -14.26 -35.11 -13.72
CA ALA A 707 -13.17 -34.98 -12.76
C ALA A 707 -12.61 -36.34 -12.31
N PHE A 708 -13.47 -37.33 -12.03
CA PHE A 708 -13.05 -38.69 -11.64
C PHE A 708 -12.34 -39.45 -12.78
N ALA A 709 -12.54 -39.03 -14.03
CA ALA A 709 -11.75 -39.52 -15.17
C ALA A 709 -10.29 -39.01 -15.17
N ALA A 710 -9.96 -38.00 -14.34
CA ALA A 710 -8.63 -37.41 -14.21
C ALA A 710 -7.99 -37.61 -12.83
N SER A 711 -8.75 -37.92 -11.78
CA SER A 711 -8.26 -38.11 -10.40
C SER A 711 -9.13 -39.10 -9.61
N PRO A 712 -8.56 -39.91 -8.68
CA PRO A 712 -9.35 -40.76 -7.79
C PRO A 712 -10.17 -40.00 -6.73
N GLN A 713 -10.01 -38.68 -6.60
CA GLN A 713 -10.69 -37.87 -5.60
C GLN A 713 -11.01 -36.47 -6.14
N VAL A 714 -12.15 -35.91 -5.73
CA VAL A 714 -12.51 -34.50 -5.94
C VAL A 714 -12.67 -33.78 -4.61
N LEU A 715 -12.55 -32.46 -4.64
CA LEU A 715 -12.91 -31.55 -3.56
C LEU A 715 -14.13 -30.74 -4.01
N ILE A 716 -15.19 -30.74 -3.21
CA ILE A 716 -16.40 -29.93 -3.42
C ILE A 716 -16.32 -28.75 -2.45
N GLU A 717 -16.51 -27.53 -2.93
CA GLU A 717 -16.44 -26.31 -2.12
C GLU A 717 -17.59 -25.35 -2.44
N ARG A 718 -18.01 -24.51 -1.47
CA ARG A 718 -18.98 -23.42 -1.70
C ARG A 718 -18.45 -22.46 -2.78
N SER A 719 -19.20 -22.26 -3.85
CA SER A 719 -18.83 -21.30 -4.89
C SER A 719 -19.09 -19.86 -4.41
N MET A 720 -18.02 -19.10 -4.29
CA MET A 720 -18.03 -17.65 -4.01
C MET A 720 -17.71 -16.87 -5.30
N LYS A 721 -18.10 -17.42 -6.46
CA LYS A 721 -17.82 -16.85 -7.80
C LYS A 721 -18.37 -15.43 -7.91
N GLY A 722 -17.52 -14.48 -8.29
CA GLY A 722 -17.90 -13.06 -8.37
C GLY A 722 -17.78 -12.29 -7.05
N TRP A 723 -17.26 -12.90 -5.99
CA TRP A 723 -16.84 -12.17 -4.78
C TRP A 723 -15.52 -11.42 -5.03
N LYS A 724 -15.25 -10.38 -4.24
CA LYS A 724 -13.96 -9.68 -4.24
C LYS A 724 -12.90 -10.62 -3.68
N GLU A 725 -11.75 -10.72 -4.33
CA GLU A 725 -10.61 -11.50 -3.86
C GLU A 725 -9.54 -10.52 -3.36
N ILE A 726 -9.23 -10.60 -2.07
CA ILE A 726 -8.36 -9.66 -1.34
C ILE A 726 -7.20 -10.44 -0.71
N GLU A 727 -5.97 -9.93 -0.84
CA GLU A 727 -4.78 -10.52 -0.21
C GLU A 727 -4.17 -9.56 0.81
N TYR A 728 -3.63 -10.10 1.91
CA TYR A 728 -2.78 -9.37 2.86
C TYR A 728 -1.42 -10.07 3.04
N GLU A 729 -0.37 -9.28 3.05
CA GLU A 729 1.00 -9.69 3.37
C GLU A 729 1.29 -9.35 4.84
N VAL A 730 1.45 -10.37 5.68
CA VAL A 730 1.59 -10.22 7.13
C VAL A 730 3.02 -10.58 7.55
N VAL A 731 3.58 -9.82 8.48
CA VAL A 731 4.87 -10.11 9.12
C VAL A 731 4.67 -10.20 10.62
N ARG A 732 5.10 -11.31 11.22
CA ARG A 732 5.03 -11.54 12.67
C ARG A 732 6.40 -11.97 13.20
N ASP A 733 6.83 -11.39 14.32
CA ASP A 733 8.06 -11.79 15.00
C ASP A 733 7.84 -12.65 16.25
N ALA A 734 8.95 -13.12 16.83
CA ALA A 734 8.94 -13.98 18.01
C ALA A 734 8.52 -13.25 19.31
N ARG A 735 8.48 -11.91 19.33
CA ARG A 735 7.93 -11.09 20.43
C ARG A 735 6.47 -10.71 20.22
N ASP A 736 5.79 -11.37 19.26
CA ASP A 736 4.39 -11.17 18.90
C ASP A 736 4.03 -9.77 18.34
N ASN A 737 5.04 -9.01 17.91
CA ASN A 737 4.80 -7.87 17.02
C ASN A 737 4.29 -8.43 15.69
N CYS A 738 3.11 -7.97 15.24
CA CYS A 738 2.43 -8.48 14.06
C CYS A 738 1.90 -7.30 13.26
N ILE A 739 2.27 -7.20 11.98
CA ILE A 739 1.99 -6.06 11.11
C ILE A 739 1.52 -6.54 9.73
N THR A 740 0.69 -5.74 9.05
CA THR A 740 0.33 -5.93 7.65
C THR A 740 1.11 -4.97 6.76
N VAL A 741 1.92 -5.53 5.85
CA VAL A 741 2.91 -4.78 5.07
C VAL A 741 2.38 -4.38 3.69
N CYS A 742 1.36 -5.05 3.19
CA CYS A 742 0.66 -4.69 1.95
C CYS A 742 -0.70 -5.37 1.92
N ASN A 743 -1.73 -4.65 1.47
CA ASN A 743 -2.98 -5.22 1.01
C ASN A 743 -3.06 -5.17 -0.53
N MET A 744 -3.81 -6.08 -1.12
CA MET A 744 -4.00 -6.20 -2.57
C MET A 744 -5.45 -6.54 -2.89
N GLU A 745 -6.01 -5.93 -3.94
CA GLU A 745 -7.33 -6.24 -4.47
C GLU A 745 -7.22 -6.76 -5.90
N ASN A 746 -7.86 -7.90 -6.17
CA ASN A 746 -7.93 -8.42 -7.52
C ASN A 746 -9.03 -7.69 -8.30
N PHE A 747 -8.64 -7.10 -9.44
CA PHE A 747 -9.55 -6.51 -10.42
C PHE A 747 -10.47 -7.59 -11.01
N ASP A 748 -9.90 -8.77 -11.27
CA ASP A 748 -10.65 -9.96 -11.63
C ASP A 748 -11.23 -10.62 -10.36
N PRO A 749 -12.56 -10.85 -10.26
CA PRO A 749 -13.18 -11.42 -9.08
C PRO A 749 -12.93 -12.93 -8.94
N LEU A 750 -13.23 -13.47 -7.77
CA LEU A 750 -12.91 -14.85 -7.40
C LEU A 750 -13.40 -15.87 -8.44
N GLY A 751 -12.48 -16.75 -8.83
CA GLY A 751 -12.66 -17.80 -9.84
C GLY A 751 -11.49 -17.88 -10.81
N ILE A 752 -10.72 -16.79 -10.94
CA ILE A 752 -9.40 -16.74 -11.55
C ILE A 752 -8.38 -16.72 -10.40
N HIS A 753 -7.32 -17.52 -10.48
CA HIS A 753 -6.28 -17.55 -9.44
C HIS A 753 -5.50 -16.22 -9.43
N THR A 754 -5.31 -15.61 -8.26
CA THR A 754 -4.41 -14.47 -7.96
C THR A 754 -3.18 -14.30 -8.88
N GLY A 755 -2.47 -15.40 -9.18
CA GLY A 755 -1.33 -15.42 -10.11
C GLY A 755 -1.65 -14.97 -11.54
N ASP A 756 -2.82 -15.34 -12.06
CA ASP A 756 -3.38 -14.99 -13.37
C ASP A 756 -4.45 -13.87 -13.31
N SER A 757 -4.79 -13.34 -12.13
CA SER A 757 -5.63 -12.14 -11.99
C SER A 757 -4.85 -10.85 -12.28
N ILE A 758 -5.54 -9.80 -12.72
CA ILE A 758 -5.04 -8.41 -12.58
C ILE A 758 -5.18 -7.99 -11.11
N VAL A 759 -4.14 -7.38 -10.54
CA VAL A 759 -4.06 -7.06 -9.10
C VAL A 759 -3.67 -5.60 -8.90
N VAL A 760 -4.28 -4.95 -7.90
CA VAL A 760 -4.07 -3.54 -7.55
C VAL A 760 -3.61 -3.43 -6.10
N ALA A 761 -2.64 -2.55 -5.82
CA ALA A 761 -2.17 -2.27 -4.46
C ALA A 761 -2.07 -0.74 -4.22
N PRO A 762 -2.59 -0.21 -3.08
CA PRO A 762 -3.44 -0.90 -2.10
C PRO A 762 -4.81 -1.30 -2.71
N SER A 763 -5.69 -1.95 -1.93
CA SER A 763 -7.11 -2.10 -2.31
C SER A 763 -7.77 -0.74 -2.56
N GLN A 764 -8.79 -0.70 -3.41
CA GLN A 764 -9.45 0.51 -3.92
C GLN A 764 -10.95 0.57 -3.60
N THR A 765 -11.61 -0.54 -3.24
CA THR A 765 -13.09 -0.60 -3.12
C THR A 765 -13.59 -1.15 -1.78
N LEU A 766 -12.76 -1.00 -0.74
CA LEU A 766 -13.05 -1.34 0.67
C LEU A 766 -13.28 -0.07 1.49
N SER A 767 -14.20 -0.10 2.45
CA SER A 767 -14.29 0.92 3.51
C SER A 767 -13.19 0.73 4.57
N ASP A 768 -13.03 1.68 5.51
CA ASP A 768 -12.16 1.49 6.69
C ASP A 768 -12.57 0.24 7.50
N GLU A 769 -13.87 0.03 7.66
CA GLU A 769 -14.40 -1.10 8.42
C GLU A 769 -14.13 -2.43 7.71
N ASP A 770 -14.29 -2.52 6.39
CA ASP A 770 -13.94 -3.75 5.64
C ASP A 770 -12.42 -4.00 5.64
N TYR A 771 -11.63 -2.94 5.49
CA TYR A 771 -10.17 -3.01 5.53
C TYR A 771 -9.71 -3.53 6.89
N ASN A 772 -10.13 -2.90 7.99
CA ASN A 772 -9.68 -3.23 9.33
C ASN A 772 -10.31 -4.51 9.88
N MET A 773 -11.49 -4.93 9.42
CA MET A 773 -12.03 -6.27 9.66
C MET A 773 -11.10 -7.35 9.11
N LEU A 774 -10.72 -7.26 7.83
CA LEU A 774 -9.83 -8.23 7.19
C LEU A 774 -8.41 -8.15 7.76
N ARG A 775 -7.88 -6.94 8.02
CA ARG A 775 -6.58 -6.73 8.67
C ARG A 775 -6.51 -7.37 10.07
N THR A 776 -7.53 -7.15 10.90
CA THR A 776 -7.58 -7.68 12.27
C THR A 776 -7.72 -9.21 12.27
N THR A 777 -8.54 -9.75 11.35
CA THR A 777 -8.59 -11.19 11.09
C THR A 777 -7.23 -11.74 10.69
N ALA A 778 -6.51 -11.07 9.79
CA ALA A 778 -5.17 -11.49 9.37
C ALA A 778 -4.20 -11.55 10.55
N VAL A 779 -4.14 -10.47 11.35
CA VAL A 779 -3.30 -10.39 12.55
C VAL A 779 -3.63 -11.48 13.57
N ASN A 780 -4.91 -11.84 13.75
CA ASN A 780 -5.36 -12.87 14.67
C ASN A 780 -5.06 -14.29 14.17
N VAL A 781 -5.36 -14.59 12.90
CA VAL A 781 -5.09 -15.88 12.26
C VAL A 781 -3.59 -16.20 12.26
N ILE A 782 -2.76 -15.24 11.86
CA ILE A 782 -1.30 -15.42 11.79
C ILE A 782 -0.65 -15.54 13.18
N ARG A 783 -1.23 -14.90 14.20
CA ARG A 783 -0.89 -15.12 15.61
C ARG A 783 -1.27 -16.52 16.09
N HIS A 784 -2.51 -16.97 15.84
CA HIS A 784 -2.99 -18.30 16.24
C HIS A 784 -2.16 -19.43 15.63
N LEU A 785 -1.81 -19.32 14.34
CA LEU A 785 -0.99 -20.29 13.62
C LEU A 785 0.48 -20.34 14.11
N GLY A 786 0.95 -19.37 14.89
CA GLY A 786 2.32 -19.33 15.41
C GLY A 786 3.38 -18.98 14.36
N VAL A 787 3.03 -18.23 13.32
CA VAL A 787 3.96 -17.81 12.26
C VAL A 787 5.07 -16.91 12.82
N VAL A 788 6.31 -17.11 12.37
CA VAL A 788 7.48 -16.28 12.73
C VAL A 788 8.28 -15.99 11.45
N GLY A 789 8.08 -14.80 10.88
CA GLY A 789 8.56 -14.43 9.55
C GLY A 789 7.49 -13.67 8.77
N GLU A 790 7.32 -14.03 7.51
CA GLU A 790 6.28 -13.50 6.62
C GLU A 790 5.31 -14.60 6.19
N CYS A 791 4.10 -14.19 5.81
CA CYS A 791 3.09 -15.03 5.17
C CYS A 791 2.07 -14.19 4.38
N ASN A 792 1.48 -14.81 3.36
CA ASN A 792 0.35 -14.26 2.59
C ASN A 792 -0.97 -14.91 3.03
N ILE A 793 -2.03 -14.14 3.23
CA ILE A 793 -3.39 -14.62 3.53
C ILE A 793 -4.38 -14.07 2.49
N GLN A 794 -5.32 -14.91 2.05
CA GLN A 794 -6.26 -14.61 0.95
C GLN A 794 -7.71 -14.74 1.43
N TYR A 795 -8.57 -13.80 1.01
CA TYR A 795 -9.96 -13.70 1.38
C TYR A 795 -10.87 -13.63 0.16
N ALA A 796 -12.05 -14.26 0.27
CA ALA A 796 -13.21 -13.93 -0.53
C ALA A 796 -14.12 -13.01 0.30
N LEU A 797 -14.40 -11.79 -0.17
CA LEU A 797 -15.33 -10.85 0.45
C LEU A 797 -16.56 -10.65 -0.43
N ASN A 798 -17.75 -10.81 0.16
CA ASN A 798 -19.03 -10.61 -0.51
C ASN A 798 -19.20 -9.12 -0.91
N PRO A 799 -19.42 -8.77 -2.18
CA PRO A 799 -19.49 -7.38 -2.63
C PRO A 799 -20.73 -6.61 -2.14
N PHE A 800 -21.64 -7.29 -1.42
CA PHE A 800 -22.89 -6.74 -0.91
C PHE A 800 -23.07 -6.87 0.61
N SER A 801 -22.07 -7.37 1.35
CA SER A 801 -22.13 -7.48 2.81
C SER A 801 -20.75 -7.71 3.43
N LYS A 802 -20.65 -7.66 4.75
CA LYS A 802 -19.43 -8.01 5.51
C LYS A 802 -19.19 -9.53 5.63
N GLU A 803 -19.90 -10.34 4.85
CA GLU A 803 -19.63 -11.79 4.77
C GLU A 803 -18.31 -12.02 4.02
N TYR A 804 -17.32 -12.59 4.70
CA TYR A 804 -16.09 -13.07 4.09
C TYR A 804 -15.81 -14.53 4.47
N CYS A 805 -14.92 -15.16 3.69
CA CYS A 805 -14.28 -16.42 4.01
C CYS A 805 -12.77 -16.33 3.74
N ILE A 806 -11.96 -16.94 4.60
CA ILE A 806 -10.54 -17.19 4.36
C ILE A 806 -10.43 -18.30 3.30
N ILE A 807 -9.61 -18.06 2.27
CA ILE A 807 -9.33 -18.98 1.18
C ILE A 807 -8.12 -19.86 1.53
N GLU A 808 -7.00 -19.24 1.93
CA GLU A 808 -5.76 -19.93 2.30
C GLU A 808 -4.78 -19.00 3.03
N VAL A 809 -3.81 -19.60 3.73
CA VAL A 809 -2.60 -18.96 4.25
C VAL A 809 -1.38 -19.63 3.64
N ASN A 810 -0.49 -18.86 3.04
CA ASN A 810 0.81 -19.29 2.55
C ASN A 810 1.87 -18.91 3.61
N ALA A 811 2.24 -19.84 4.50
CA ALA A 811 3.21 -19.61 5.59
C ALA A 811 4.69 -19.58 5.14
N ARG A 812 4.95 -18.97 3.98
CA ARG A 812 6.25 -18.86 3.30
C ARG A 812 6.21 -17.74 2.28
N LEU A 813 7.40 -17.25 1.93
CA LEU A 813 7.56 -16.25 0.88
C LEU A 813 6.89 -16.71 -0.41
N SER A 814 6.21 -15.78 -1.04
CA SER A 814 5.27 -16.01 -2.13
C SER A 814 5.54 -15.05 -3.31
N ARG A 815 4.75 -15.16 -4.38
CA ARG A 815 4.80 -14.19 -5.48
C ARG A 815 4.17 -12.85 -5.07
N SER A 816 3.11 -12.90 -4.26
CA SER A 816 2.46 -11.75 -3.65
C SER A 816 3.43 -10.98 -2.72
N SER A 817 4.27 -11.69 -1.95
CA SER A 817 5.35 -11.07 -1.15
C SER A 817 6.44 -10.41 -1.99
N ALA A 818 6.73 -10.98 -3.17
CA ALA A 818 7.66 -10.37 -4.13
C ALA A 818 7.05 -9.12 -4.78
N LEU A 819 5.75 -9.15 -5.12
CA LEU A 819 4.96 -8.00 -5.59
C LEU A 819 4.95 -6.89 -4.53
N ALA A 820 4.49 -7.16 -3.32
CA ALA A 820 4.47 -6.22 -2.20
C ALA A 820 5.86 -5.62 -1.93
N SER A 821 6.91 -6.44 -1.94
CA SER A 821 8.30 -5.97 -1.81
C SER A 821 8.76 -5.02 -2.91
N LYS A 822 8.06 -4.96 -4.05
CA LYS A 822 8.25 -3.96 -5.10
C LYS A 822 7.23 -2.82 -5.03
N ALA A 823 5.98 -3.10 -4.67
CA ALA A 823 4.91 -2.13 -4.57
C ALA A 823 5.19 -1.10 -3.48
N THR A 824 5.38 -1.55 -2.23
CA THR A 824 5.56 -0.67 -1.07
C THR A 824 7.01 -0.19 -0.92
N GLY A 825 7.95 -1.04 -1.33
CA GLY A 825 9.39 -0.85 -1.12
C GLY A 825 9.97 -1.67 0.05
N TYR A 826 9.12 -2.13 0.97
CA TYR A 826 9.48 -2.89 2.18
C TYR A 826 10.13 -4.24 1.82
N PRO A 827 11.31 -4.60 2.36
CA PRO A 827 12.03 -5.79 1.92
C PRO A 827 11.64 -7.04 2.71
N LEU A 828 10.41 -7.57 2.49
CA LEU A 828 9.81 -8.68 3.27
C LEU A 828 10.79 -9.84 3.54
N ALA A 829 11.39 -10.41 2.48
CA ALA A 829 12.35 -11.51 2.59
C ALA A 829 13.62 -11.18 3.42
N PHE A 830 14.06 -9.94 3.45
CA PHE A 830 15.19 -9.53 4.29
C PHE A 830 14.77 -9.46 5.76
N VAL A 831 13.57 -8.92 6.04
CA VAL A 831 13.03 -8.79 7.40
C VAL A 831 12.69 -10.16 8.00
N ALA A 832 12.00 -11.03 7.24
CA ALA A 832 11.69 -12.39 7.67
C ALA A 832 12.95 -13.21 8.03
N ALA A 833 14.07 -12.99 7.35
CA ALA A 833 15.34 -13.64 7.65
C ALA A 833 16.05 -13.09 8.91
N LYS A 834 15.81 -11.83 9.30
CA LYS A 834 16.24 -11.28 10.60
C LYS A 834 15.35 -11.80 11.73
N ILE A 835 14.03 -11.81 11.51
CA ILE A 835 13.02 -12.32 12.45
C ILE A 835 13.24 -13.81 12.75
N GLY A 836 13.63 -14.62 11.76
CA GLY A 836 14.00 -16.02 11.95
C GLY A 836 15.19 -16.25 12.89
N LEU A 837 15.96 -15.21 13.25
CA LEU A 837 17.02 -15.24 14.26
C LEU A 837 16.55 -14.71 15.63
N GLY A 838 15.26 -14.42 15.81
CA GLY A 838 14.71 -13.82 17.03
C GLY A 838 14.97 -12.32 17.18
N ILE A 839 15.35 -11.61 16.09
CA ILE A 839 15.47 -10.16 16.09
C ILE A 839 14.08 -9.55 15.82
N PRO A 840 13.53 -8.70 16.71
CA PRO A 840 12.19 -8.16 16.56
C PRO A 840 12.12 -6.99 15.57
N LEU A 841 10.91 -6.73 15.08
CA LEU A 841 10.58 -5.72 14.06
C LEU A 841 11.02 -4.29 14.44
N ASN A 842 10.88 -3.90 15.71
CA ASN A 842 11.26 -2.57 16.19
C ASN A 842 12.78 -2.37 16.31
N GLU A 843 13.58 -3.44 16.37
CA GLU A 843 15.05 -3.39 16.38
C GLU A 843 15.66 -3.46 14.96
N ILE A 844 14.87 -3.82 13.94
CA ILE A 844 15.32 -3.89 12.54
C ILE A 844 15.17 -2.50 11.89
N SER A 845 16.25 -1.92 11.36
CA SER A 845 16.21 -0.62 10.66
C SER A 845 15.54 -0.70 9.29
N ASN A 846 14.57 0.18 9.00
CA ASN A 846 14.02 0.36 7.66
C ASN A 846 15.15 0.75 6.69
N SER A 847 15.35 -0.05 5.64
CA SER A 847 16.42 0.17 4.67
C SER A 847 16.21 1.37 3.74
N VAL A 848 14.98 1.88 3.65
CA VAL A 848 14.55 2.93 2.72
C VAL A 848 14.70 4.34 3.32
N THR A 849 14.17 4.56 4.53
CA THR A 849 14.23 5.83 5.27
C THR A 849 15.56 6.02 6.01
N LYS A 850 16.09 4.93 6.58
CA LYS A 850 17.26 4.89 7.50
C LYS A 850 17.13 5.66 8.81
N VAL A 851 15.97 6.23 9.09
CA VAL A 851 15.63 6.89 10.37
C VAL A 851 14.46 6.21 11.11
N THR A 852 13.78 5.23 10.52
CA THR A 852 12.68 4.49 11.15
C THR A 852 12.97 3.00 11.31
N CYS A 853 12.21 2.31 12.18
CA CYS A 853 12.26 0.86 12.34
C CYS A 853 11.46 0.11 11.25
N ALA A 854 11.49 -1.22 11.26
CA ALA A 854 10.72 -2.07 10.33
C ALA A 854 9.34 -2.48 10.89
N CYS A 855 9.03 -2.14 12.14
CA CYS A 855 7.70 -2.30 12.70
C CYS A 855 6.80 -1.13 12.27
N PHE A 856 6.29 -1.15 11.04
CA PHE A 856 5.32 -0.15 10.55
C PHE A 856 4.56 -0.71 9.35
N GLU A 857 3.37 -0.17 9.08
CA GLU A 857 2.60 -0.50 7.88
C GLU A 857 2.91 0.54 6.78
N PRO A 858 3.35 0.14 5.58
CA PRO A 858 3.70 1.11 4.53
C PRO A 858 2.51 1.92 4.02
N SER A 859 2.68 3.25 3.96
CA SER A 859 1.74 4.16 3.30
C SER A 859 2.22 4.52 1.89
N LEU A 860 1.31 4.47 0.92
CA LEU A 860 1.57 4.65 -0.50
C LEU A 860 0.86 5.90 -1.02
N ASP A 861 1.59 6.89 -1.54
CA ASP A 861 0.98 8.05 -2.22
C ASP A 861 0.84 7.87 -3.74
N TYR A 862 0.70 6.61 -4.16
CA TYR A 862 0.56 6.11 -5.52
C TYR A 862 -0.26 4.81 -5.53
N VAL A 863 -0.70 4.39 -6.71
CA VAL A 863 -1.34 3.09 -6.95
C VAL A 863 -0.47 2.23 -7.86
N VAL A 864 -0.38 0.94 -7.52
CA VAL A 864 0.39 -0.08 -8.23
C VAL A 864 -0.57 -1.02 -8.94
N VAL A 865 -0.27 -1.39 -10.18
CA VAL A 865 -1.07 -2.37 -10.94
C VAL A 865 -0.15 -3.47 -11.48
N LYS A 866 -0.49 -4.72 -11.15
CA LYS A 866 0.12 -5.93 -11.70
C LYS A 866 -0.79 -6.55 -12.76
N ILE A 867 -0.22 -6.93 -13.90
CA ILE A 867 -0.90 -7.75 -14.92
C ILE A 867 -0.02 -8.97 -15.25
N PRO A 868 -0.57 -10.18 -15.39
CA PRO A 868 0.19 -11.35 -15.81
C PRO A 868 0.63 -11.28 -17.28
N ARG A 869 1.53 -12.18 -17.67
CA ARG A 869 1.95 -12.41 -19.06
C ARG A 869 1.68 -13.86 -19.43
N TRP A 870 0.89 -14.08 -20.48
CA TRP A 870 0.61 -15.40 -21.04
C TRP A 870 1.33 -15.62 -22.37
N ASP A 871 1.76 -16.85 -22.61
CA ASP A 871 2.36 -17.30 -23.87
C ASP A 871 1.52 -18.39 -24.55
N LEU A 872 0.23 -18.48 -24.19
CA LEU A 872 -0.70 -19.56 -24.57
C LEU A 872 -0.81 -19.81 -26.09
N LYS A 873 -0.60 -18.77 -26.90
CA LYS A 873 -0.56 -18.85 -28.38
C LYS A 873 0.56 -19.76 -28.93
N LYS A 874 1.53 -20.19 -28.09
CA LYS A 874 2.54 -21.21 -28.41
C LYS A 874 2.04 -22.66 -28.28
N PHE A 875 0.85 -22.88 -27.69
CA PHE A 875 0.36 -24.21 -27.32
C PHE A 875 -1.04 -24.49 -27.88
N THR A 876 -1.12 -24.94 -29.14
CA THR A 876 -2.39 -25.17 -29.88
C THR A 876 -3.34 -26.23 -29.28
N ARG A 877 -2.94 -26.94 -28.22
CA ARG A 877 -3.75 -27.94 -27.50
C ARG A 877 -4.09 -27.54 -26.06
N VAL A 878 -3.78 -26.31 -25.64
CA VAL A 878 -4.06 -25.79 -24.29
C VAL A 878 -5.17 -24.74 -24.36
N SER A 879 -6.18 -24.85 -23.50
CA SER A 879 -7.26 -23.85 -23.43
C SER A 879 -6.73 -22.48 -22.97
N THR A 880 -7.09 -21.43 -23.70
CA THR A 880 -6.81 -20.01 -23.38
C THR A 880 -7.61 -19.47 -22.20
N GLN A 881 -8.63 -20.20 -21.75
CA GLN A 881 -9.49 -19.79 -20.64
C GLN A 881 -8.71 -19.75 -19.32
N LEU A 882 -8.97 -18.75 -18.48
CA LEU A 882 -8.38 -18.62 -17.15
C LEU A 882 -9.32 -19.20 -16.08
N GLY A 883 -8.77 -19.52 -14.91
CA GLY A 883 -9.51 -20.13 -13.81
C GLY A 883 -8.64 -20.29 -12.56
N SER A 884 -9.02 -21.19 -11.65
CA SER A 884 -8.34 -21.47 -10.38
C SER A 884 -6.95 -22.10 -10.49
N SER A 885 -6.38 -22.22 -11.70
CA SER A 885 -5.00 -22.70 -11.90
C SER A 885 -4.24 -21.82 -12.88
N MET A 886 -3.04 -21.43 -12.46
CA MET A 886 -2.17 -20.44 -13.10
C MET A 886 -1.64 -20.94 -14.46
N LYS A 887 -1.68 -20.07 -15.47
CA LYS A 887 -1.14 -20.32 -16.82
C LYS A 887 -0.17 -19.24 -17.30
N SER A 888 -0.02 -18.14 -16.55
CA SER A 888 0.96 -17.11 -16.86
C SER A 888 2.41 -17.61 -16.73
N VAL A 889 3.31 -17.00 -17.51
CA VAL A 889 4.75 -17.32 -17.58
C VAL A 889 5.64 -16.19 -17.04
N GLY A 890 5.02 -15.09 -16.65
CA GLY A 890 5.64 -13.87 -16.13
C GLY A 890 4.55 -12.87 -15.75
N GLU A 891 4.94 -11.69 -15.31
CA GLU A 891 4.03 -10.61 -14.91
C GLU A 891 4.76 -9.26 -14.94
N VAL A 892 3.99 -8.18 -15.03
CA VAL A 892 4.47 -6.79 -15.05
C VAL A 892 3.94 -6.04 -13.85
N MET A 893 4.74 -5.12 -13.33
CA MET A 893 4.29 -4.12 -12.36
C MET A 893 4.36 -2.72 -12.99
N SER A 894 3.35 -1.89 -12.74
CA SER A 894 3.34 -0.47 -13.07
C SER A 894 2.95 0.38 -11.87
N ILE A 895 3.31 1.67 -11.91
CA ILE A 895 2.99 2.63 -10.85
C ILE A 895 2.50 3.94 -11.49
N GLY A 896 1.47 4.54 -10.92
CA GLY A 896 0.97 5.87 -11.25
C GLY A 896 0.29 6.50 -10.03
N ARG A 897 -0.10 7.77 -10.13
CA ARG A 897 -0.92 8.41 -9.06
C ARG A 897 -2.41 8.49 -9.41
N THR A 898 -2.80 7.81 -10.48
CA THR A 898 -4.19 7.46 -10.83
C THR A 898 -4.23 6.00 -11.31
N PHE A 899 -5.36 5.31 -11.13
CA PHE A 899 -5.52 3.94 -11.62
C PHE A 899 -5.40 3.91 -13.15
N GLU A 900 -5.99 4.91 -13.81
CA GLU A 900 -5.93 5.20 -15.24
C GLU A 900 -4.47 5.25 -15.74
N GLU A 901 -3.59 5.96 -15.02
CA GLU A 901 -2.18 6.03 -15.36
C GLU A 901 -1.48 4.67 -15.19
N ALA A 902 -1.76 3.95 -14.10
CA ALA A 902 -1.14 2.67 -13.79
C ALA A 902 -1.59 1.55 -14.74
N ILE A 903 -2.90 1.37 -14.99
CA ILE A 903 -3.43 0.32 -15.87
C ILE A 903 -2.93 0.49 -17.30
N GLN A 904 -2.92 1.71 -17.84
CA GLN A 904 -2.37 1.97 -19.17
C GLN A 904 -0.86 1.74 -19.25
N LYS A 905 -0.10 2.05 -18.17
CA LYS A 905 1.32 1.69 -18.07
C LYS A 905 1.54 0.18 -18.03
N ALA A 906 0.70 -0.59 -17.34
CA ALA A 906 0.82 -2.04 -17.24
C ALA A 906 0.50 -2.73 -18.58
N ILE A 907 -0.59 -2.35 -19.25
CA ILE A 907 -1.00 -2.94 -20.55
C ILE A 907 0.16 -2.92 -21.58
N ARG A 908 0.89 -1.80 -21.64
CA ARG A 908 2.08 -1.61 -22.51
C ARG A 908 3.30 -2.44 -22.10
N SER A 909 3.43 -2.82 -20.83
CA SER A 909 4.56 -3.62 -20.33
C SER A 909 4.48 -5.08 -20.79
N ILE A 910 3.28 -5.62 -21.01
CA ILE A 910 3.05 -7.05 -21.29
C ILE A 910 3.61 -7.42 -22.67
N ASP A 911 3.32 -6.58 -23.67
CA ASP A 911 3.76 -6.76 -25.05
C ASP A 911 3.81 -5.42 -25.79
N PHE A 912 4.79 -5.24 -26.67
CA PHE A 912 5.03 -3.95 -27.34
C PHE A 912 3.97 -3.59 -28.40
N HIS A 913 3.16 -4.57 -28.82
CA HIS A 913 1.99 -4.35 -29.68
C HIS A 913 0.83 -3.66 -28.92
N ASN A 914 0.78 -3.78 -27.59
CA ASN A 914 -0.27 -3.18 -26.78
C ASN A 914 0.01 -1.68 -26.59
N LEU A 915 -0.86 -0.80 -27.08
CA LEU A 915 -0.65 0.64 -26.99
C LEU A 915 -1.13 1.27 -25.66
N GLY A 916 -2.08 0.61 -25.00
CA GLY A 916 -2.77 1.05 -23.78
C GLY A 916 -4.22 0.53 -23.79
N PHE A 917 -5.12 1.15 -23.03
CA PHE A 917 -6.54 0.76 -23.04
C PHE A 917 -7.28 1.50 -24.17
N ASN A 918 -7.62 0.77 -25.25
CA ASN A 918 -8.37 1.26 -26.39
C ASN A 918 -8.92 0.08 -27.22
N GLU A 919 -9.83 0.37 -28.15
CA GLU A 919 -10.32 -0.59 -29.16
C GLU A 919 -9.16 -1.31 -29.88
N THR A 920 -9.35 -2.62 -30.11
CA THR A 920 -8.38 -3.53 -30.74
C THR A 920 -9.00 -4.29 -31.92
N ASN A 921 -8.20 -4.51 -32.97
CA ASN A 921 -8.60 -5.24 -34.19
C ASN A 921 -8.70 -6.77 -33.99
N ALA A 922 -8.76 -7.26 -32.75
CA ALA A 922 -8.75 -8.69 -32.45
C ALA A 922 -10.15 -9.30 -32.67
N LEU A 923 -10.23 -10.27 -33.59
CA LEU A 923 -11.45 -11.02 -33.87
C LEU A 923 -11.78 -11.93 -32.67
N MET A 924 -12.78 -11.53 -31.89
CA MET A 924 -13.24 -12.23 -30.69
C MET A 924 -14.76 -12.11 -30.52
N SER A 925 -15.37 -13.04 -29.79
CA SER A 925 -16.78 -12.92 -29.38
C SER A 925 -16.85 -12.16 -28.05
N ILE A 926 -17.08 -10.84 -28.11
CA ILE A 926 -17.05 -9.95 -26.93
C ILE A 926 -17.81 -10.55 -25.74
N LYS A 927 -19.07 -10.97 -25.94
CA LYS A 927 -19.88 -11.56 -24.87
C LYS A 927 -19.26 -12.82 -24.25
N ALA A 928 -18.68 -13.70 -25.07
CA ALA A 928 -18.06 -14.93 -24.58
C ALA A 928 -16.80 -14.67 -23.75
N GLU A 929 -15.94 -13.73 -24.18
CA GLU A 929 -14.71 -13.33 -23.48
C GLU A 929 -15.00 -12.57 -22.16
N LEU A 930 -16.11 -11.83 -22.07
CA LEU A 930 -16.54 -11.18 -20.82
C LEU A 930 -17.01 -12.24 -19.80
N GLN A 931 -17.87 -13.16 -20.24
CA GLN A 931 -18.46 -14.22 -19.40
C GLN A 931 -17.47 -15.33 -19.01
N THR A 932 -16.56 -15.69 -19.91
CA THR A 932 -15.55 -16.75 -19.71
C THR A 932 -14.16 -16.14 -19.77
N PRO A 933 -13.47 -15.96 -18.63
CA PRO A 933 -12.16 -15.30 -18.58
C PRO A 933 -11.11 -15.94 -19.49
N SER A 934 -10.26 -15.12 -20.12
CA SER A 934 -9.19 -15.52 -21.03
C SER A 934 -8.02 -14.52 -20.98
N ASP A 935 -6.90 -14.83 -21.64
CA ASP A 935 -5.79 -13.88 -21.85
C ASP A 935 -6.16 -12.66 -22.73
N GLN A 936 -7.40 -12.58 -23.24
CA GLN A 936 -7.93 -11.48 -24.05
C GLN A 936 -9.04 -10.65 -23.34
N ARG A 937 -9.49 -11.06 -22.14
CA ARG A 937 -10.63 -10.45 -21.41
C ARG A 937 -10.58 -8.92 -21.32
N LEU A 938 -9.43 -8.34 -20.98
CA LEU A 938 -9.26 -6.89 -20.85
C LEU A 938 -9.47 -6.14 -22.20
N PHE A 939 -9.11 -6.76 -23.33
CA PHE A 939 -9.35 -6.20 -24.66
C PHE A 939 -10.79 -6.40 -25.12
N ALA A 940 -11.47 -7.46 -24.65
CA ALA A 940 -12.92 -7.60 -24.82
C ALA A 940 -13.70 -6.50 -24.10
N ILE A 941 -13.28 -6.12 -22.88
CA ILE A 941 -13.85 -4.96 -22.14
C ILE A 941 -13.63 -3.67 -22.93
N ALA A 942 -12.41 -3.43 -23.45
CA ALA A 942 -12.12 -2.25 -24.27
C ALA A 942 -12.99 -2.18 -25.55
N ASN A 943 -13.16 -3.31 -26.24
CA ASN A 943 -14.00 -3.39 -27.42
C ASN A 943 -15.49 -3.22 -27.06
N ALA A 944 -15.98 -3.80 -25.96
CA ALA A 944 -17.36 -3.62 -25.49
C ALA A 944 -17.69 -2.14 -25.20
N MET A 945 -16.83 -1.45 -24.44
CA MET A 945 -16.96 -0.01 -24.15
C MET A 945 -16.86 0.84 -25.42
N HIS A 946 -16.07 0.42 -26.41
CA HIS A 946 -16.05 1.06 -27.72
C HIS A 946 -17.39 0.88 -28.45
N SER A 947 -17.91 -0.35 -28.54
CA SER A 947 -19.19 -0.71 -29.15
C SER A 947 -20.44 -0.19 -28.43
N GLY A 948 -20.28 0.45 -27.26
CA GLY A 948 -21.37 1.16 -26.57
C GLY A 948 -21.99 0.44 -25.37
N TYR A 949 -21.39 -0.66 -24.90
CA TYR A 949 -21.81 -1.31 -23.66
C TYR A 949 -21.64 -0.36 -22.46
N THR A 950 -22.60 -0.40 -21.53
CA THR A 950 -22.53 0.33 -20.26
C THR A 950 -21.59 -0.35 -19.27
N VAL A 951 -21.33 0.31 -18.14
CA VAL A 951 -20.61 -0.31 -17.01
C VAL A 951 -21.42 -1.48 -16.44
N ASP A 952 -22.75 -1.36 -16.37
CA ASP A 952 -23.62 -2.39 -15.82
C ASP A 952 -23.69 -3.64 -16.70
N ASP A 953 -23.78 -3.50 -18.03
CA ASP A 953 -23.73 -4.65 -18.96
C ASP A 953 -22.44 -5.46 -18.77
N ILE A 954 -21.31 -4.76 -18.63
CA ILE A 954 -19.99 -5.39 -18.47
C ILE A 954 -19.86 -5.98 -17.05
N TRP A 955 -20.35 -5.29 -16.02
CA TRP A 955 -20.42 -5.80 -14.65
C TRP A 955 -21.25 -7.08 -14.58
N GLU A 956 -22.40 -7.15 -15.27
CA GLU A 956 -23.26 -8.33 -15.26
C GLU A 956 -22.52 -9.59 -15.72
N PHE A 957 -21.79 -9.51 -16.84
CA PHE A 957 -21.01 -10.62 -17.38
C PHE A 957 -19.72 -10.91 -16.62
N THR A 958 -19.04 -9.88 -16.09
CA THR A 958 -17.67 -10.03 -15.59
C THR A 958 -17.53 -10.15 -14.07
N LYS A 959 -18.45 -9.53 -13.31
CA LYS A 959 -18.39 -9.25 -11.87
C LYS A 959 -17.16 -8.47 -11.38
N ILE A 960 -16.39 -7.86 -12.28
CA ILE A 960 -15.34 -6.88 -11.96
C ILE A 960 -15.99 -5.66 -11.31
N ASP A 961 -15.43 -5.13 -10.20
CA ASP A 961 -16.07 -4.03 -9.46
C ASP A 961 -16.32 -2.80 -10.36
N LYS A 962 -17.50 -2.18 -10.19
CA LYS A 962 -17.97 -1.06 -11.01
C LYS A 962 -17.04 0.15 -10.95
N TRP A 963 -16.28 0.36 -9.88
CA TRP A 963 -15.29 1.46 -9.83
C TRP A 963 -14.22 1.31 -10.92
N PHE A 964 -13.57 0.14 -11.02
CA PHE A 964 -12.58 -0.12 -12.07
C PHE A 964 -13.20 0.00 -13.46
N LEU A 965 -14.40 -0.55 -13.67
CA LEU A 965 -15.10 -0.48 -14.95
C LEU A 965 -15.44 0.96 -15.36
N ARG A 966 -15.82 1.83 -14.42
CA ARG A 966 -16.02 3.26 -14.70
C ARG A 966 -14.71 3.96 -15.08
N LYS A 967 -13.60 3.69 -14.40
CA LYS A 967 -12.28 4.25 -14.78
C LYS A 967 -11.85 3.82 -16.18
N LEU A 968 -12.08 2.54 -16.54
CA LEU A 968 -11.87 2.04 -17.90
C LEU A 968 -12.82 2.67 -18.93
N LYS A 969 -14.10 2.90 -18.57
CA LYS A 969 -15.08 3.60 -19.43
C LYS A 969 -14.65 5.03 -19.72
N GLY A 970 -14.17 5.76 -18.71
CA GLY A 970 -13.58 7.10 -18.86
C GLY A 970 -12.40 7.12 -19.83
N LEU A 971 -11.51 6.11 -19.79
CA LEU A 971 -10.44 5.96 -20.78
C LEU A 971 -10.97 5.70 -22.20
N SER A 972 -11.97 4.82 -22.36
CA SER A 972 -12.63 4.58 -23.66
C SER A 972 -13.22 5.87 -24.23
N ASP A 973 -13.97 6.61 -23.41
CA ASP A 973 -14.69 7.81 -23.86
C ASP A 973 -13.75 9.00 -24.11
N PHE A 974 -12.68 9.13 -23.33
CA PHE A 974 -11.63 10.12 -23.60
C PHE A 974 -10.83 9.79 -24.89
N GLY A 975 -10.63 8.50 -25.20
CA GLY A 975 -10.09 8.07 -26.50
C GLY A 975 -11.01 8.39 -27.68
N LYS A 976 -12.33 8.27 -27.49
CA LYS A 976 -13.34 8.71 -28.46
C LYS A 976 -13.31 10.23 -28.65
N LEU A 977 -13.25 11.01 -27.55
CA LEU A 977 -13.11 12.47 -27.57
C LEU A 977 -11.87 12.93 -28.35
N LEU A 978 -10.69 12.36 -28.04
CA LEU A 978 -9.44 12.66 -28.75
C LEU A 978 -9.53 12.41 -30.25
N SER A 979 -10.30 11.41 -30.67
CA SER A 979 -10.48 11.05 -32.10
C SER A 979 -11.31 12.07 -32.89
N GLY A 980 -11.94 13.05 -32.22
CA GLY A 980 -12.55 14.23 -32.85
C GLY A 980 -11.56 15.36 -33.17
N TYR A 981 -10.30 15.25 -32.72
CA TYR A 981 -9.25 16.25 -32.93
C TYR A 981 -8.13 15.71 -33.83
N ASN A 982 -7.24 16.60 -34.25
CA ASN A 982 -5.99 16.26 -34.91
C ASN A 982 -4.82 16.99 -34.25
N ALA A 983 -3.58 16.71 -34.68
CA ALA A 983 -2.38 17.26 -34.07
C ALA A 983 -2.21 18.80 -34.17
N THR A 984 -3.05 19.54 -34.92
CA THR A 984 -3.08 21.01 -34.90
C THR A 984 -4.31 21.60 -34.21
N THR A 985 -5.35 20.82 -33.93
CA THR A 985 -6.57 21.27 -33.23
C THR A 985 -6.67 20.83 -31.78
N ALA A 986 -5.90 19.81 -31.36
CA ALA A 986 -5.83 19.40 -29.95
C ALA A 986 -5.10 20.46 -29.11
N SER A 987 -5.74 20.94 -28.04
CA SER A 987 -5.15 21.94 -27.15
C SER A 987 -4.03 21.35 -26.28
N VAL A 988 -3.13 22.22 -25.80
CA VAL A 988 -2.08 21.86 -24.82
C VAL A 988 -2.69 21.25 -23.56
N SER A 989 -3.83 21.76 -23.09
CA SER A 989 -4.57 21.21 -21.95
C SER A 989 -5.11 19.80 -22.21
N LEU A 990 -5.70 19.54 -23.38
CA LEU A 990 -6.21 18.22 -23.76
C LEU A 990 -5.07 17.18 -23.88
N ILE A 991 -3.93 17.59 -24.44
CA ILE A 991 -2.72 16.74 -24.46
C ILE A 991 -2.25 16.45 -23.03
N ARG A 992 -2.18 17.45 -22.14
CA ARG A 992 -1.78 17.30 -20.74
C ARG A 992 -2.68 16.31 -19.99
N GLN A 993 -4.00 16.49 -20.09
CA GLN A 993 -5.01 15.59 -19.54
C GLN A 993 -4.81 14.15 -20.01
N ALA A 994 -4.54 13.96 -21.31
CA ALA A 994 -4.25 12.63 -21.85
C ALA A 994 -2.99 11.98 -21.23
N LYS A 995 -1.97 12.77 -20.88
CA LYS A 995 -0.77 12.24 -20.22
C LYS A 995 -1.01 11.89 -18.75
N GLN A 996 -1.79 12.70 -18.05
CA GLN A 996 -2.25 12.46 -16.67
C GLN A 996 -3.12 11.19 -16.58
N LEU A 997 -3.95 10.92 -17.61
CA LEU A 997 -4.70 9.67 -17.79
C LEU A 997 -3.86 8.49 -18.36
N GLY A 998 -2.55 8.67 -18.53
CA GLY A 998 -1.64 7.58 -18.91
C GLY A 998 -1.58 7.21 -20.39
N PHE A 999 -2.15 7.98 -21.32
CA PHE A 999 -2.07 7.68 -22.75
C PHE A 999 -0.62 7.80 -23.27
N SER A 1000 -0.18 6.85 -24.10
CA SER A 1000 1.13 6.88 -24.74
C SER A 1000 1.15 7.83 -25.95
N ASP A 1001 2.34 8.32 -26.32
CA ASP A 1001 2.50 9.19 -27.52
C ASP A 1001 2.06 8.44 -28.81
N ARG A 1002 2.06 7.09 -28.79
CA ARG A 1002 1.50 6.23 -29.86
C ARG A 1002 -0.02 6.21 -29.92
N GLN A 1003 -0.70 6.12 -28.78
CA GLN A 1003 -2.17 6.20 -28.75
C GLN A 1003 -2.64 7.57 -29.24
N LEU A 1004 -2.00 8.63 -28.75
CA LEU A 1004 -2.25 10.00 -29.21
C LEU A 1004 -2.00 10.16 -30.71
N ALA A 1005 -0.94 9.54 -31.25
CA ALA A 1005 -0.69 9.53 -32.69
C ALA A 1005 -1.80 8.81 -33.48
N LYS A 1006 -2.33 7.68 -32.98
CA LYS A 1006 -3.50 6.97 -33.58
C LYS A 1006 -4.74 7.87 -33.59
N PHE A 1007 -5.10 8.47 -32.46
CA PHE A 1007 -6.33 9.27 -32.35
C PHE A 1007 -6.24 10.59 -33.11
N LEU A 1008 -5.11 11.31 -33.02
CA LEU A 1008 -4.92 12.64 -33.60
C LEU A 1008 -4.42 12.63 -35.05
N SER A 1009 -4.53 11.49 -35.75
CA SER A 1009 -4.11 11.27 -37.14
C SER A 1009 -2.67 11.76 -37.43
N SER A 1010 -1.71 11.31 -36.61
CA SER A 1010 -0.33 11.81 -36.59
C SER A 1010 0.69 10.67 -36.36
N ASN A 1011 1.94 11.01 -36.03
CA ASN A 1011 3.00 10.05 -35.72
C ASN A 1011 3.61 10.31 -34.32
N GLU A 1012 4.20 9.27 -33.72
CA GLU A 1012 4.73 9.32 -32.34
C GLU A 1012 5.77 10.44 -32.14
N LEU A 1013 6.63 10.70 -33.13
CA LEU A 1013 7.66 11.74 -33.02
C LEU A 1013 7.07 13.16 -33.07
N ALA A 1014 6.05 13.40 -33.91
CA ALA A 1014 5.35 14.67 -33.97
C ALA A 1014 4.59 14.97 -32.67
N ILE A 1015 3.87 13.97 -32.12
CA ILE A 1015 3.20 14.11 -30.82
C ILE A 1015 4.20 14.31 -29.69
N ARG A 1016 5.29 13.52 -29.65
CA ARG A 1016 6.37 13.68 -28.66
C ARG A 1016 6.96 15.10 -28.72
N ARG A 1017 7.21 15.62 -29.93
CA ARG A 1017 7.72 16.96 -30.16
C ARG A 1017 6.76 18.02 -29.62
N LEU A 1018 5.51 18.04 -30.09
CA LEU A 1018 4.46 18.96 -29.63
C LEU A 1018 4.32 18.96 -28.11
N ARG A 1019 4.30 17.77 -27.50
CA ARG A 1019 4.19 17.58 -26.06
C ARG A 1019 5.37 18.16 -25.28
N VAL A 1020 6.60 17.97 -25.79
CA VAL A 1020 7.84 18.45 -25.12
C VAL A 1020 8.06 19.94 -25.33
N GLU A 1021 7.76 20.48 -26.52
CA GLU A 1021 7.79 21.93 -26.80
C GLU A 1021 6.76 22.69 -25.94
N ALA A 1022 5.62 22.06 -25.62
CA ALA A 1022 4.62 22.57 -24.67
C ALA A 1022 4.92 22.25 -23.18
N GLY A 1023 6.13 21.80 -22.83
CA GLY A 1023 6.57 21.56 -21.45
C GLY A 1023 5.92 20.38 -20.72
N ILE A 1024 5.10 19.55 -21.40
CA ILE A 1024 4.38 18.43 -20.77
C ILE A 1024 5.32 17.22 -20.65
N VAL A 1025 6.12 17.20 -19.59
CA VAL A 1025 7.05 16.10 -19.24
C VAL A 1025 6.62 15.41 -17.94
N PRO A 1026 6.90 14.10 -17.76
CA PRO A 1026 6.62 13.42 -16.50
C PRO A 1026 7.70 13.76 -15.47
N VAL A 1027 7.31 13.82 -14.20
CA VAL A 1027 8.22 13.97 -13.06
C VAL A 1027 8.62 12.62 -12.47
N VAL A 1028 9.81 12.58 -11.86
CA VAL A 1028 10.33 11.43 -11.11
C VAL A 1028 9.91 11.54 -9.65
N LYS A 1029 9.23 10.50 -9.13
CA LYS A 1029 8.89 10.37 -7.70
C LYS A 1029 9.59 9.17 -7.08
N GLN A 1030 9.89 9.25 -5.78
CA GLN A 1030 10.45 8.18 -4.97
C GLN A 1030 9.36 7.22 -4.45
N ILE A 1031 9.78 6.00 -4.14
CA ILE A 1031 9.08 5.03 -3.31
C ILE A 1031 9.80 4.99 -1.96
N ASP A 1032 9.20 5.60 -0.95
CA ASP A 1032 9.82 5.85 0.36
C ASP A 1032 9.26 5.02 1.52
N THR A 1033 8.29 4.14 1.26
CA THR A 1033 7.50 3.33 2.22
C THR A 1033 6.53 4.10 3.13
N VAL A 1034 6.51 5.44 3.14
CA VAL A 1034 5.82 6.23 4.18
C VAL A 1034 5.13 7.49 3.63
N ALA A 1035 4.68 7.47 2.37
CA ALA A 1035 4.00 8.60 1.73
C ALA A 1035 4.68 9.99 1.94
N ALA A 1036 6.02 10.01 1.89
CA ALA A 1036 6.90 11.15 2.17
C ALA A 1036 6.94 11.71 3.60
N GLU A 1037 6.30 11.08 4.59
CA GLU A 1037 6.39 11.42 6.03
C GLU A 1037 7.83 11.51 6.54
N PHE A 1038 8.68 10.55 6.14
CA PHE A 1038 10.13 10.58 6.35
C PHE A 1038 10.88 10.60 5.00
N PRO A 1039 12.06 11.23 4.91
CA PRO A 1039 12.83 11.29 3.67
C PRO A 1039 13.43 9.92 3.31
N ALA A 1040 13.34 9.51 2.04
CA ALA A 1040 13.99 8.30 1.56
C ALA A 1040 15.48 8.52 1.26
N PHE A 1041 16.32 7.73 1.91
CA PHE A 1041 17.76 7.60 1.62
C PHE A 1041 18.04 6.82 0.32
N THR A 1042 17.02 6.19 -0.29
CA THR A 1042 17.20 5.33 -1.48
C THR A 1042 16.50 5.85 -2.73
N ASN A 1043 17.14 5.62 -3.87
CA ASN A 1043 16.62 5.98 -5.19
C ASN A 1043 15.86 4.81 -5.83
N TYR A 1044 14.72 4.44 -5.24
CA TYR A 1044 13.72 3.59 -5.88
C TYR A 1044 12.61 4.49 -6.41
N LEU A 1045 12.35 4.45 -7.72
CA LEU A 1045 11.73 5.55 -8.46
C LEU A 1045 10.65 5.08 -9.44
N TYR A 1046 9.68 5.96 -9.72
CA TYR A 1046 8.77 5.85 -10.85
C TYR A 1046 8.61 7.22 -11.55
N LEU A 1047 8.10 7.21 -12.79
CA LEU A 1047 7.67 8.42 -13.49
C LEU A 1047 6.15 8.58 -13.37
N THR A 1048 5.68 9.80 -13.19
CA THR A 1048 4.25 10.15 -13.30
C THR A 1048 4.04 11.50 -13.99
N TYR A 1049 2.91 11.68 -14.68
CA TYR A 1049 2.44 13.00 -15.12
C TYR A 1049 1.57 13.71 -14.07
N ASN A 1050 1.28 13.05 -12.95
CA ASN A 1050 0.42 13.54 -11.87
C ASN A 1050 1.24 14.12 -10.70
N GLY A 1051 2.05 15.14 -10.99
CA GLY A 1051 2.89 15.83 -10.01
C GLY A 1051 3.66 17.01 -10.62
N SER A 1052 4.06 17.98 -9.79
CA SER A 1052 4.65 19.25 -10.24
C SER A 1052 6.19 19.30 -10.17
N GLU A 1053 6.79 18.50 -9.30
CA GLU A 1053 8.24 18.47 -9.06
C GLU A 1053 8.84 17.06 -9.03
N ASN A 1054 10.15 16.98 -9.23
CA ASN A 1054 10.94 15.75 -9.08
C ASN A 1054 11.41 15.59 -7.62
N ASP A 1055 11.49 14.35 -7.15
CA ASP A 1055 12.05 14.04 -5.82
C ASP A 1055 13.58 13.92 -5.82
N VAL A 1056 14.23 13.91 -6.99
CA VAL A 1056 15.67 13.66 -7.12
C VAL A 1056 16.33 14.55 -8.18
N ASP A 1057 17.57 14.96 -7.90
CA ASP A 1057 18.42 15.65 -8.87
C ASP A 1057 18.92 14.73 -10.00
N PHE A 1058 19.24 15.32 -11.16
CA PHE A 1058 19.75 14.60 -12.33
C PHE A 1058 21.28 14.66 -12.50
N ASN A 1059 22.00 15.07 -11.44
CA ASN A 1059 23.43 15.37 -11.47
C ASN A 1059 24.36 14.15 -11.66
N ASP A 1060 23.89 12.92 -11.42
CA ASP A 1060 24.72 11.69 -11.45
C ASP A 1060 25.38 11.37 -12.81
N ARG A 1061 24.75 11.76 -13.94
CA ARG A 1061 25.16 11.43 -15.32
C ARG A 1061 25.57 9.95 -15.53
N GLY A 1062 24.88 9.04 -14.84
CA GLY A 1062 25.23 7.62 -14.78
C GLY A 1062 24.91 6.81 -16.03
N VAL A 1063 25.50 5.61 -16.12
CA VAL A 1063 25.25 4.64 -17.20
C VAL A 1063 23.88 3.98 -17.00
N MET A 1064 23.05 3.99 -18.04
CA MET A 1064 21.77 3.29 -18.04
C MET A 1064 21.95 1.81 -18.43
N VAL A 1065 21.34 0.92 -17.66
CA VAL A 1065 21.16 -0.50 -17.96
C VAL A 1065 19.67 -0.77 -18.10
N LEU A 1066 19.28 -1.49 -19.15
CA LEU A 1066 17.91 -1.94 -19.40
C LEU A 1066 17.78 -3.39 -18.95
N GLY A 1067 16.69 -3.73 -18.25
CA GLY A 1067 16.40 -5.09 -17.82
C GLY A 1067 15.75 -5.96 -18.91
N SER A 1068 15.44 -7.21 -18.54
CA SER A 1068 14.82 -8.21 -19.43
C SER A 1068 13.42 -7.83 -19.96
N GLY A 1069 12.76 -6.87 -19.32
CA GLY A 1069 11.30 -6.74 -19.43
C GLY A 1069 10.59 -7.90 -18.70
N VAL A 1070 9.34 -8.18 -19.09
CA VAL A 1070 8.59 -9.31 -18.51
C VAL A 1070 9.04 -10.67 -19.07
N TYR A 1071 9.24 -11.61 -18.15
CA TYR A 1071 9.55 -13.01 -18.44
C TYR A 1071 8.50 -13.64 -19.37
N ARG A 1072 9.00 -14.46 -20.31
CA ARG A 1072 8.21 -15.18 -21.33
C ARG A 1072 9.00 -16.41 -21.79
N ILE A 1073 8.38 -17.33 -22.52
CA ILE A 1073 9.09 -18.52 -23.00
C ILE A 1073 10.13 -18.09 -24.03
N GLY A 1074 11.42 -18.20 -23.66
CA GLY A 1074 12.56 -17.70 -24.43
C GLY A 1074 13.20 -16.40 -23.89
N SER A 1075 12.73 -15.86 -22.76
CA SER A 1075 13.41 -14.80 -22.00
C SER A 1075 13.02 -14.87 -20.52
N SER A 1076 13.96 -15.28 -19.66
CA SER A 1076 13.77 -15.49 -18.23
C SER A 1076 14.97 -14.97 -17.40
N VAL A 1077 15.21 -15.54 -16.21
CA VAL A 1077 16.15 -15.06 -15.20
C VAL A 1077 17.59 -14.87 -15.71
N GLU A 1078 18.01 -15.59 -16.75
CA GLU A 1078 19.32 -15.44 -17.38
C GLU A 1078 19.59 -14.01 -17.90
N PHE A 1079 18.56 -13.27 -18.32
CA PHE A 1079 18.70 -11.87 -18.75
C PHE A 1079 18.76 -10.89 -17.56
N ASP A 1080 18.09 -11.21 -16.45
CA ASP A 1080 18.25 -10.47 -15.20
C ASP A 1080 19.63 -10.74 -14.56
N TRP A 1081 20.19 -11.96 -14.71
CA TRP A 1081 21.58 -12.27 -14.38
C TRP A 1081 22.57 -11.41 -15.16
N CYS A 1082 22.39 -11.28 -16.48
CA CYS A 1082 23.19 -10.40 -17.32
C CYS A 1082 23.09 -8.94 -16.87
N SER A 1083 21.88 -8.45 -16.60
CA SER A 1083 21.62 -7.08 -16.15
C SER A 1083 22.27 -6.77 -14.80
N VAL A 1084 22.13 -7.67 -13.82
CA VAL A 1084 22.75 -7.53 -12.49
C VAL A 1084 24.27 -7.59 -12.57
N ARG A 1085 24.83 -8.45 -13.44
CA ARG A 1085 26.28 -8.49 -13.68
C ARG A 1085 26.80 -7.21 -14.29
N ALA A 1086 26.13 -6.66 -15.32
CA ALA A 1086 26.50 -5.38 -15.91
C ALA A 1086 26.52 -4.25 -14.86
N ILE A 1087 25.47 -4.13 -14.04
CA ILE A 1087 25.39 -3.10 -12.99
C ILE A 1087 26.49 -3.26 -11.93
N ARG A 1088 26.80 -4.50 -11.50
CA ARG A 1088 27.90 -4.76 -10.55
C ARG A 1088 29.25 -4.35 -11.15
N THR A 1089 29.58 -4.79 -12.36
CA THR A 1089 30.85 -4.45 -13.03
C THR A 1089 31.01 -2.94 -13.25
N VAL A 1090 29.96 -2.23 -13.65
CA VAL A 1090 30.00 -0.76 -13.81
C VAL A 1090 30.19 -0.05 -12.47
N ARG A 1091 29.53 -0.53 -11.39
CA ARG A 1091 29.72 0.00 -10.04
C ARG A 1091 31.11 -0.29 -9.46
N GLU A 1092 31.69 -1.46 -9.76
CA GLU A 1092 33.05 -1.83 -9.35
C GLU A 1092 34.12 -0.88 -9.94
N GLN A 1093 33.79 -0.19 -11.04
CA GLN A 1093 34.58 0.89 -11.63
C GLN A 1093 34.27 2.29 -11.05
N GLY A 1094 33.44 2.39 -10.00
CA GLY A 1094 33.02 3.64 -9.36
C GLY A 1094 31.92 4.41 -10.11
N ILE A 1095 31.44 3.89 -11.25
CA ILE A 1095 30.52 4.61 -12.14
C ILE A 1095 29.07 4.52 -11.60
N LYS A 1096 28.35 5.66 -11.58
CA LYS A 1096 26.93 5.72 -11.20
C LYS A 1096 26.08 4.94 -12.21
N THR A 1097 25.05 4.24 -11.73
CA THR A 1097 24.17 3.41 -12.56
C THR A 1097 22.70 3.81 -12.45
N VAL A 1098 21.97 3.63 -13.55
CA VAL A 1098 20.50 3.76 -13.64
C VAL A 1098 19.95 2.45 -14.22
N MET A 1099 19.08 1.75 -13.50
CA MET A 1099 18.42 0.53 -13.99
C MET A 1099 16.97 0.84 -14.34
N VAL A 1100 16.52 0.40 -15.51
CA VAL A 1100 15.11 0.50 -15.93
C VAL A 1100 14.56 -0.91 -16.17
N ASN A 1101 13.51 -1.31 -15.45
CA ASN A 1101 12.79 -2.58 -15.70
C ASN A 1101 11.30 -2.47 -15.28
N ILE A 1102 10.52 -3.47 -15.68
CA ILE A 1102 9.08 -3.65 -15.44
C ILE A 1102 8.73 -5.01 -14.79
N SER A 1103 9.69 -5.94 -14.72
CA SER A 1103 9.52 -7.22 -14.00
C SER A 1103 9.68 -7.02 -12.49
N GLN A 1104 8.65 -7.44 -11.73
CA GLN A 1104 8.74 -7.50 -10.27
C GLN A 1104 9.61 -8.66 -9.77
N LYS A 1105 10.02 -9.59 -10.63
CA LYS A 1105 10.84 -10.76 -10.25
C LYS A 1105 12.36 -10.47 -10.23
N LEU A 1106 12.78 -9.26 -10.62
CA LEU A 1106 14.18 -8.83 -10.62
C LEU A 1106 14.74 -8.69 -9.19
N PHE A 1107 16.00 -9.13 -9.01
CA PHE A 1107 16.81 -8.89 -7.82
C PHE A 1107 17.11 -7.40 -7.60
N LYS A 1108 16.68 -6.83 -6.46
CA LYS A 1108 17.06 -5.46 -6.02
C LYS A 1108 18.55 -5.43 -5.62
N ILE A 1109 19.37 -4.73 -6.39
CA ILE A 1109 20.79 -4.45 -6.09
C ILE A 1109 20.88 -3.35 -5.03
N PRO A 1110 21.84 -3.39 -4.06
CA PRO A 1110 21.94 -2.38 -3.00
C PRO A 1110 21.96 -0.93 -3.50
N GLN A 1111 21.11 -0.06 -2.93
CA GLN A 1111 20.72 1.19 -3.58
C GLN A 1111 21.68 2.39 -3.44
N LYS A 1112 22.71 2.32 -2.58
CA LYS A 1112 23.62 3.47 -2.27
C LYS A 1112 24.24 4.19 -3.48
N LEU A 1113 24.30 3.58 -4.65
CA LEU A 1113 24.83 4.16 -5.91
C LEU A 1113 24.02 3.75 -7.16
N LEU A 1114 22.72 3.44 -7.02
CA LEU A 1114 21.87 3.00 -8.13
C LEU A 1114 20.49 3.68 -8.06
N LYS A 1115 20.11 4.34 -9.15
CA LYS A 1115 18.72 4.75 -9.41
C LYS A 1115 17.99 3.58 -10.06
N VAL A 1116 17.00 3.00 -9.37
CA VAL A 1116 16.12 1.96 -9.93
C VAL A 1116 14.81 2.60 -10.33
N LEU A 1117 14.52 2.62 -11.63
CA LEU A 1117 13.30 3.20 -12.19
C LEU A 1117 12.35 2.08 -12.65
N CYS A 1118 11.25 1.90 -11.93
CA CYS A 1118 10.14 1.06 -12.37
C CYS A 1118 9.34 1.85 -13.41
N CYS A 1119 9.54 1.56 -14.70
CA CYS A 1119 8.92 2.30 -15.79
C CYS A 1119 8.67 1.47 -17.05
N SER A 1120 7.43 1.49 -17.52
CA SER A 1120 7.05 1.00 -18.86
C SER A 1120 7.25 2.04 -19.97
N ALA A 1121 7.69 3.24 -19.61
CA ALA A 1121 7.85 4.38 -20.51
C ALA A 1121 9.16 4.31 -21.33
N TYR A 1122 9.44 3.17 -21.97
CA TYR A 1122 10.60 3.00 -22.85
C TYR A 1122 10.72 4.08 -23.93
N THR A 1123 9.59 4.60 -24.44
CA THR A 1123 9.56 5.67 -25.44
C THR A 1123 9.63 7.09 -24.87
N SER A 1124 9.61 7.29 -23.54
CA SER A 1124 9.77 8.64 -22.96
C SER A 1124 11.24 9.04 -22.78
N LEU A 1125 12.10 8.09 -22.42
CA LEU A 1125 13.48 8.34 -21.92
C LEU A 1125 14.59 8.35 -22.98
N ILE A 1126 14.39 7.72 -24.14
CA ILE A 1126 15.47 7.45 -25.09
C ILE A 1126 15.56 8.57 -26.17
N PRO A 1127 16.71 9.26 -26.33
CA PRO A 1127 17.00 10.06 -27.53
C PRO A 1127 17.13 9.14 -28.75
N GLY A 1128 16.41 9.46 -29.83
CA GLY A 1128 16.00 8.49 -30.85
C GLY A 1128 17.07 7.56 -31.41
N ARG A 1129 16.90 6.26 -31.16
CA ARG A 1129 17.25 5.16 -32.07
C ARG A 1129 16.14 4.11 -32.08
N SER A 1130 15.35 4.14 -33.15
CA SER A 1130 14.45 3.07 -33.62
C SER A 1130 14.84 2.76 -35.05
#